data_AF-A0A1G7XVH2-F1
#
_entry.id   AF-A0A1G7XVH2-F1
#
_cell.length_a   1.000
_cell.length_b   1.000
_cell.length_c   1.000
_cell.angle_alpha   90.00
_cell.angle_beta   90.00
_cell.angle_gamma   90.00
#
_symmetry.space_group_name_H-M   'P 1'
#
loop_
_entity.id
_entity.type
_entity.pdbx_description
1 polymer ?
#
loop_
_entity_poly.entity_id
_entity_poly.type
_entity_poly.pdbx_seq_one_letter_code
_entity_poly.pdbx_strand_id
1 'polypeptide(L)'
;MSTPDPAVAAAEAELARLQAEADAAEAELKAAQARAALAAARADAAKAAASSGEVGVAAPAGAGVDASANPETAPNSGADPSASSGVETSPSSGIAAADGPLDAAQIAAVVKGYTFEAATLDLGALMNGDPIAAAQIRIPLGMMNRHGLVAGATGTGKTRTLQGLAEQLADKGVPVFAADIKGDLSGVATPGEANEKLLARTSAIGQDWKSEASVTEYYALGGIGKGVPVRATVSGFGPLLLSKVLGLNETQESSLGLVFHYADANGLALVDLSDLRAVLSYLTSEEGKPQLKELGGLSSATAGVILRELITFADQGADVFFGEPEFDVTDCLRTAADGRGIISLLEVPGVIDKPALFSTFLMYLLAELFELLPEVGDLDKPKLVFFFDEAHLLFKDASKDFLAAITQTVRLIRSKGVGVFFVTQTPKDVPSDVLAQLGSRIQHALRAFTPDDAKALRATVGTYPKSGYDLERVLQELGTGEAIVTVMSEKGAPTPVAWTRLRAPQGLMSPTPDPQIEAAIKASPLLAKYGTAIDRESAREILTARMNAADAAAAAEEAALAKAKADAEYAKQQAAIDKAKAAADKKAQAEYERLLKKTSGTTRTTKSTQKSPLEQILGSKSTQTILSGVIRGMFGNGRR
;
A
#
# COMPACT_ATOMS: atom_id res chain seq x y z
N MET A 1 20.73 17.44 50.23
CA MET A 1 20.99 17.62 48.78
C MET A 1 19.75 17.17 48.05
N SER A 2 19.02 18.11 47.46
CA SER A 2 17.74 17.81 46.77
C SER A 2 18.04 17.16 45.44
N THR A 3 17.45 15.99 45.19
CA THR A 3 17.46 15.34 43.87
C THR A 3 16.77 16.24 42.84
N PRO A 4 17.34 16.43 41.64
CA PRO A 4 16.72 17.26 40.60
C PRO A 4 15.42 16.62 40.12
N ASP A 5 14.48 17.49 39.75
CA ASP A 5 13.16 17.11 39.22
C ASP A 5 13.34 16.29 37.92
N PRO A 6 12.76 15.08 37.82
CA PRO A 6 12.89 14.22 36.64
C PRO A 6 12.41 14.88 35.34
N ALA A 7 11.50 15.85 35.39
CA ALA A 7 11.09 16.61 34.22
C ALA A 7 12.20 17.54 33.69
N VAL A 8 13.01 18.10 34.59
CA VAL A 8 14.15 18.97 34.24
C VAL A 8 15.28 18.15 33.64
N ALA A 9 15.56 16.97 34.21
CA ALA A 9 16.56 16.05 33.67
C ALA A 9 16.21 15.55 32.25
N ALA A 10 14.91 15.30 31.97
CA ALA A 10 14.45 14.92 30.64
C ALA A 10 14.58 16.07 29.62
N ALA A 11 14.29 17.30 30.02
CA ALA A 11 14.44 18.48 29.17
C ALA A 11 15.91 18.79 28.86
N GLU A 12 16.82 18.63 29.84
CA GLU A 12 18.26 18.79 29.65
C GLU A 12 18.85 17.71 28.72
N ALA A 13 18.35 16.47 28.81
CA ALA A 13 18.74 15.39 27.91
C ALA A 13 18.28 15.64 26.46
N GLU A 14 17.06 16.14 26.25
CA GLU A 14 16.56 16.47 24.92
C GLU A 14 17.30 17.66 24.32
N LEU A 15 17.62 18.68 25.13
CA LEU A 15 18.44 19.82 24.70
C LEU A 15 19.83 19.35 24.23
N ALA A 16 20.47 18.45 24.99
CA ALA A 16 21.78 17.90 24.63
C ALA A 16 21.72 17.07 23.33
N ARG A 17 20.61 16.34 23.09
CA ARG A 17 20.40 15.60 21.84
C ARG A 17 20.28 16.55 20.65
N LEU A 18 19.47 17.60 20.78
CA LEU A 18 19.26 18.60 19.71
C LEU A 18 20.54 19.39 19.40
N GLN A 19 21.36 19.68 20.41
CA GLN A 19 22.66 20.32 20.22
C GLN A 19 23.64 19.41 19.47
N ALA A 20 23.70 18.12 19.83
CA ALA A 20 24.54 17.14 19.13
C ALA A 20 24.10 16.94 17.66
N GLU A 21 22.80 16.99 17.39
CA GLU A 21 22.24 16.91 16.04
C GLU A 21 22.59 18.15 15.20
N ALA A 22 22.53 19.35 15.80
CA ALA A 22 22.95 20.59 15.15
C ALA A 22 24.45 20.60 14.83
N ASP A 23 25.30 20.16 15.77
CA ASP A 23 26.75 20.08 15.55
C ASP A 23 27.12 19.08 14.45
N ALA A 24 26.41 17.94 14.38
CA ALA A 24 26.58 16.95 13.31
C ALA A 24 26.19 17.52 11.93
N ALA A 25 25.07 18.25 11.86
CA ALA A 25 24.63 18.91 10.63
C ALA A 25 25.62 20.00 10.18
N GLU A 26 26.19 20.78 11.10
CA GLU A 26 27.21 21.78 10.78
C GLU A 26 28.51 21.13 10.27
N ALA A 27 28.93 20.00 10.86
CA ALA A 27 30.08 19.24 10.40
C ALA A 27 29.88 18.68 8.99
N GLU A 28 28.67 18.18 8.69
CA GLU A 28 28.32 17.67 7.36
C GLU A 28 28.30 18.78 6.31
N LEU A 29 27.76 19.96 6.65
CA LEU A 29 27.78 21.14 5.79
C LEU A 29 29.21 21.59 5.48
N LYS A 30 30.10 21.66 6.48
CA LYS A 30 31.53 21.99 6.28
C LYS A 30 32.23 20.96 5.39
N ALA A 31 31.94 19.67 5.57
CA ALA A 31 32.49 18.62 4.72
C ALA A 31 31.96 18.69 3.28
N ALA A 32 30.69 19.05 3.09
CA ALA A 32 30.11 19.28 1.76
C ALA A 32 30.76 20.50 1.07
N GLN A 33 30.94 21.61 1.78
CA GLN A 33 31.62 22.81 1.27
C GLN A 33 33.09 22.53 0.89
N ALA A 34 33.82 21.78 1.71
CA ALA A 34 35.20 21.40 1.41
C ALA A 34 35.30 20.51 0.15
N ARG A 35 34.36 19.57 -0.02
CA ARG A 35 34.27 18.74 -1.24
C ARG A 35 33.94 19.57 -2.47
N ALA A 36 33.02 20.54 -2.35
CA ALA A 36 32.68 21.46 -3.44
C ALA A 36 33.88 22.34 -3.84
N ALA A 37 34.64 22.86 -2.87
CA ALA A 37 35.84 23.64 -3.12
C ALA A 37 36.93 22.82 -3.81
N LEU A 38 37.12 21.55 -3.41
CA LEU A 38 38.09 20.65 -4.03
C LEU A 38 37.67 20.27 -5.47
N ALA A 39 36.37 20.11 -5.72
CA ALA A 39 35.84 19.89 -7.06
C ALA A 39 36.04 21.13 -7.96
N ALA A 40 35.82 22.34 -7.44
CA ALA A 40 36.08 23.58 -8.15
C ALA A 40 37.58 23.74 -8.49
N ALA A 41 38.47 23.50 -7.53
CA ALA A 41 39.92 23.54 -7.74
C ALA A 41 40.39 22.52 -8.80
N ARG A 42 39.81 21.31 -8.83
CA ARG A 42 40.08 20.31 -9.88
C ARG A 42 39.58 20.76 -11.25
N ALA A 43 38.40 21.39 -11.31
CA ALA A 43 37.87 21.92 -12.57
C ALA A 43 38.74 23.06 -13.12
N ASP A 44 39.25 23.94 -12.24
CA ASP A 44 40.16 25.03 -12.64
C ASP A 44 41.53 24.50 -13.05
N ALA A 45 42.06 23.49 -12.36
CA ALA A 45 43.30 22.81 -12.77
C ALA A 45 43.16 22.11 -14.14
N ALA A 46 42.01 21.48 -14.41
CA ALA A 46 41.73 20.86 -15.71
C ALA A 46 41.60 21.90 -16.83
N LYS A 47 40.98 23.06 -16.57
CA LYS A 47 40.94 24.18 -17.52
C LYS A 47 42.33 24.77 -17.78
N ALA A 48 43.15 24.90 -16.74
CA ALA A 48 44.53 25.38 -16.87
C ALA A 48 45.37 24.42 -17.74
N ALA A 49 45.27 23.11 -17.50
CA ALA A 49 45.95 22.09 -18.31
C ALA A 49 45.46 22.06 -19.78
N ALA A 50 44.19 22.34 -20.03
CA ALA A 50 43.65 22.47 -21.39
C ALA A 50 44.13 23.74 -22.11
N SER A 51 44.50 24.78 -21.37
CA SER A 51 44.99 26.06 -21.93
C SER A 51 46.50 26.11 -22.20
N SER A 52 47.28 25.21 -21.60
CA SER A 52 48.75 25.22 -21.65
C SER A 52 49.33 24.22 -22.66
N GLY A 53 48.66 23.98 -23.80
CA GLY A 53 48.97 22.91 -24.75
C GLY A 53 50.47 22.68 -25.00
N GLU A 54 51.03 21.64 -24.39
CA GLU A 54 52.34 21.07 -24.71
C GLU A 54 52.28 19.54 -24.71
N VAL A 55 52.67 18.99 -25.86
CA VAL A 55 53.00 17.59 -26.09
C VAL A 55 54.40 17.35 -25.50
N GLY A 56 54.57 16.33 -24.64
CA GLY A 56 55.90 16.02 -24.11
C GLY A 56 55.98 14.71 -23.32
N VAL A 57 56.61 13.71 -23.93
CA VAL A 57 57.05 12.43 -23.38
C VAL A 57 57.98 12.63 -22.16
N ALA A 58 57.72 11.95 -21.04
CA ALA A 58 58.77 11.50 -20.10
C ALA A 58 58.21 10.53 -19.04
N ALA A 59 58.71 9.29 -19.05
CA ALA A 59 58.64 8.39 -17.90
C ALA A 59 59.68 8.83 -16.84
N PRO A 60 59.44 8.64 -15.53
CA PRO A 60 60.51 8.72 -14.55
C PRO A 60 61.06 7.34 -14.20
N ALA A 61 62.40 7.27 -14.15
CA ALA A 61 63.18 6.17 -13.61
C ALA A 61 63.64 6.48 -12.17
N GLY A 62 63.90 5.42 -11.40
CA GLY A 62 64.64 5.39 -10.12
C GLY A 62 63.74 4.98 -8.95
N ALA A 63 64.11 4.12 -8.00
CA ALA A 63 65.29 3.30 -7.70
C ALA A 63 64.77 2.13 -6.83
N GLY A 64 65.18 0.87 -6.98
CA GLY A 64 66.42 0.34 -6.42
C GLY A 64 66.22 -0.25 -5.02
N VAL A 65 65.98 -1.56 -4.90
CA VAL A 65 66.44 -2.38 -3.77
C VAL A 65 66.74 -3.80 -4.25
N ASP A 66 67.97 -4.24 -3.98
CA ASP A 66 68.55 -5.56 -4.23
C ASP A 66 67.82 -6.70 -3.50
N ALA A 67 67.77 -7.90 -4.10
CA ALA A 67 68.48 -9.08 -3.58
C ALA A 67 68.28 -10.35 -4.43
N SER A 68 69.42 -10.98 -4.74
CA SER A 68 69.66 -12.42 -4.97
C SER A 68 69.57 -13.03 -6.39
N ALA A 69 70.70 -12.94 -7.10
CA ALA A 69 71.51 -14.07 -7.62
C ALA A 69 70.85 -15.31 -8.29
N ASN A 70 70.83 -15.31 -9.64
CA ASN A 70 71.53 -16.20 -10.62
C ASN A 70 71.74 -17.72 -10.35
N PRO A 71 72.04 -18.54 -11.39
CA PRO A 71 71.46 -18.67 -12.74
C PRO A 71 71.37 -20.16 -13.21
N GLU A 72 71.00 -20.40 -14.48
CA GLU A 72 71.26 -21.57 -15.38
C GLU A 72 69.98 -21.83 -16.21
N THR A 73 69.96 -22.09 -17.52
CA THR A 73 70.97 -22.43 -18.53
C THR A 73 70.39 -22.11 -19.93
N ALA A 74 71.31 -22.07 -20.89
CA ALA A 74 71.23 -21.66 -22.29
C ALA A 74 70.41 -22.63 -23.22
N PRO A 75 70.26 -22.28 -24.52
CA PRO A 75 69.13 -22.61 -25.40
C PRO A 75 69.45 -23.67 -26.48
N ASN A 76 68.44 -24.06 -27.25
CA ASN A 76 68.54 -24.58 -28.63
C ASN A 76 67.11 -24.90 -29.14
N SER A 77 66.73 -24.90 -30.41
CA SER A 77 67.28 -24.49 -31.70
C SER A 77 66.33 -25.04 -32.77
N GLY A 78 66.21 -24.35 -33.90
CA GLY A 78 65.71 -24.91 -35.16
C GLY A 78 64.19 -24.86 -35.34
N ALA A 79 63.64 -24.75 -36.53
CA ALA A 79 64.17 -24.53 -37.87
C ALA A 79 62.91 -24.39 -38.76
N ASP A 80 62.89 -23.35 -39.59
CA ASP A 80 62.02 -23.16 -40.76
C ASP A 80 62.25 -24.28 -41.82
N PRO A 81 61.53 -24.37 -42.97
CA PRO A 81 60.25 -23.76 -43.39
C PRO A 81 59.33 -24.73 -44.23
N SER A 82 58.30 -24.16 -44.86
CA SER A 82 57.57 -24.61 -46.08
C SER A 82 56.34 -25.52 -45.85
N ALA A 83 55.26 -25.48 -46.64
CA ALA A 83 54.64 -24.55 -47.60
C ALA A 83 53.32 -25.21 -48.04
N SER A 84 52.44 -24.45 -48.72
CA SER A 84 51.19 -24.86 -49.40
C SER A 84 49.97 -25.02 -48.48
N SER A 85 48.74 -24.64 -48.83
CA SER A 85 48.15 -23.91 -49.97
C SER A 85 46.65 -23.85 -49.66
N GLY A 86 45.98 -22.74 -49.95
CA GLY A 86 44.51 -22.68 -49.85
C GLY A 86 43.98 -21.27 -49.82
N VAL A 87 43.90 -20.64 -50.99
CA VAL A 87 43.12 -19.42 -51.20
C VAL A 87 41.67 -19.86 -51.38
N GLU A 88 40.84 -19.62 -50.37
CA GLU A 88 39.38 -19.50 -50.53
C GLU A 88 38.95 -18.13 -50.05
N THR A 89 38.54 -17.31 -51.01
CA THR A 89 37.96 -15.98 -50.82
C THR A 89 36.47 -16.10 -50.52
N SER A 90 36.04 -15.59 -49.36
CA SER A 90 34.68 -15.11 -49.10
C SER A 90 34.71 -14.06 -47.97
N PRO A 91 33.80 -13.08 -47.96
CA PRO A 91 34.08 -11.73 -47.48
C PRO A 91 33.99 -11.66 -45.95
N SER A 92 35.07 -11.25 -45.29
CA SER A 92 34.99 -10.79 -43.91
C SER A 92 34.51 -9.35 -43.89
N SER A 93 33.21 -9.15 -43.62
CA SER A 93 32.74 -7.88 -43.08
C SER A 93 33.42 -7.71 -41.72
N GLY A 94 34.33 -6.74 -41.62
CA GLY A 94 35.14 -6.48 -40.45
C GLY A 94 34.30 -6.24 -39.20
N ILE A 95 34.25 -7.23 -38.33
CA ILE A 95 34.15 -6.98 -36.89
C ILE A 95 35.61 -6.80 -36.48
N ALA A 96 36.01 -5.53 -36.33
CA ALA A 96 37.31 -5.19 -35.77
C ALA A 96 37.47 -5.93 -34.43
N ALA A 97 38.63 -6.56 -34.21
CA ALA A 97 38.98 -7.17 -32.94
C ALA A 97 38.84 -6.10 -31.85
N ALA A 98 37.91 -6.31 -30.92
CA ALA A 98 37.51 -5.30 -29.94
C ALA A 98 38.39 -5.38 -28.69
N ASP A 99 38.98 -4.26 -28.27
CA ASP A 99 39.60 -4.03 -26.95
C ASP A 99 38.56 -4.02 -25.79
N GLY A 100 37.42 -4.70 -25.97
CA GLY A 100 36.31 -4.75 -25.01
C GLY A 100 36.29 -6.03 -24.17
N PRO A 101 35.50 -6.06 -23.08
CA PRO A 101 35.42 -7.22 -22.18
C PRO A 101 34.88 -8.51 -22.81
N LEU A 102 34.20 -8.45 -23.95
CA LEU A 102 33.67 -9.60 -24.68
C LEU A 102 34.38 -9.83 -26.01
N ASP A 103 34.62 -11.10 -26.34
CA ASP A 103 35.07 -11.52 -27.67
C ASP A 103 33.91 -11.55 -28.70
N ALA A 104 34.24 -11.73 -29.97
CA ALA A 104 33.27 -11.74 -31.07
C ALA A 104 32.22 -12.86 -30.95
N ALA A 105 32.58 -14.03 -30.42
CA ALA A 105 31.66 -15.15 -30.25
C ALA A 105 30.67 -14.89 -29.11
N GLN A 106 31.14 -14.27 -28.02
CA GLN A 106 30.32 -13.84 -26.90
C GLN A 106 29.36 -12.73 -27.31
N ILE A 107 29.80 -11.75 -28.10
CA ILE A 107 28.92 -10.71 -28.68
C ILE A 107 27.83 -11.36 -29.53
N ALA A 108 28.20 -12.28 -30.44
CA ALA A 108 27.22 -12.98 -31.28
C ALA A 108 26.21 -13.79 -30.45
N ALA A 109 26.65 -14.40 -29.35
CA ALA A 109 25.78 -15.11 -28.42
C ALA A 109 24.78 -14.17 -27.72
N VAL A 110 25.23 -12.98 -27.29
CA VAL A 110 24.35 -11.94 -26.72
C VAL A 110 23.34 -11.48 -27.78
N VAL A 111 23.80 -11.11 -28.98
CA VAL A 111 22.91 -10.66 -30.08
C VAL A 111 21.83 -11.71 -30.37
N LYS A 112 22.23 -12.98 -30.50
CA LYS A 112 21.29 -14.10 -30.68
C LYS A 112 20.30 -14.23 -29.52
N GLY A 113 20.76 -14.06 -28.29
CA GLY A 113 19.93 -14.17 -27.08
C GLY A 113 18.90 -13.05 -26.92
N TYR A 114 19.11 -11.89 -27.54
CA TYR A 114 18.20 -10.74 -27.53
C TYR A 114 17.51 -10.49 -28.89
N THR A 115 17.59 -11.46 -29.80
CA THR A 115 16.83 -11.45 -31.06
C THR A 115 15.56 -12.26 -30.87
N PHE A 116 14.42 -11.61 -31.03
CA PHE A 116 13.09 -12.16 -30.78
C PHE A 116 12.21 -11.97 -32.02
N GLU A 117 11.23 -12.85 -32.20
CA GLU A 117 10.25 -12.76 -33.29
C GLU A 117 9.02 -11.96 -32.87
N ALA A 118 8.62 -12.04 -31.60
CA ALA A 118 7.51 -11.32 -31.02
C ALA A 118 7.80 -9.82 -30.87
N ALA A 119 6.75 -9.04 -30.60
CA ALA A 119 6.88 -7.64 -30.24
C ALA A 119 7.79 -7.47 -29.01
N THR A 120 8.65 -6.45 -29.01
CA THR A 120 9.60 -6.19 -27.93
C THR A 120 9.51 -4.78 -27.37
N LEU A 121 9.99 -4.62 -26.15
CA LEU A 121 10.46 -3.34 -25.61
C LEU A 121 11.97 -3.25 -25.84
N ASP A 122 12.44 -2.09 -26.28
CA ASP A 122 13.86 -1.83 -26.51
C ASP A 122 14.49 -1.21 -25.26
N LEU A 123 15.44 -1.92 -24.65
CA LEU A 123 16.15 -1.43 -23.47
C LEU A 123 17.33 -0.54 -23.84
N GLY A 124 18.08 -0.90 -24.88
CA GLY A 124 19.34 -0.24 -25.21
C GLY A 124 20.20 -1.03 -26.19
N ALA A 125 21.49 -0.72 -26.21
CA ALA A 125 22.49 -1.42 -27.01
C ALA A 125 23.61 -2.00 -26.14
N LEU A 126 24.19 -3.11 -26.57
CA LEU A 126 25.33 -3.75 -25.91
C LEU A 126 26.53 -2.80 -25.85
N MET A 127 27.19 -2.76 -24.69
CA MET A 127 28.48 -2.09 -24.47
C MET A 127 29.61 -3.10 -24.56
N ASN A 128 30.67 -2.76 -25.29
CA ASN A 128 31.93 -3.50 -25.32
C ASN A 128 33.11 -2.54 -25.51
N GLY A 129 33.34 -1.66 -24.54
CA GLY A 129 34.17 -0.45 -24.70
C GLY A 129 33.27 0.71 -25.16
N ASP A 130 32.86 0.68 -26.43
CA ASP A 130 31.87 1.59 -27.00
C ASP A 130 30.50 0.89 -27.21
N PRO A 131 29.40 1.66 -27.36
CA PRO A 131 28.11 1.08 -27.70
C PRO A 131 28.09 0.48 -29.10
N ILE A 132 27.55 -0.74 -29.22
CA ILE A 132 27.38 -1.44 -30.49
C ILE A 132 25.92 -1.31 -30.94
N ALA A 133 25.62 -0.28 -31.74
CA ALA A 133 24.25 0.02 -32.17
C ALA A 133 23.52 -1.16 -32.86
N ALA A 134 24.24 -2.06 -33.54
CA ALA A 134 23.64 -3.25 -34.15
C ALA A 134 23.22 -4.33 -33.14
N ALA A 135 23.75 -4.31 -31.92
CA ALA A 135 23.50 -5.30 -30.87
C ALA A 135 22.45 -4.78 -29.87
N GLN A 136 21.19 -4.76 -30.32
CA GLN A 136 20.06 -4.27 -29.50
C GLN A 136 19.70 -5.25 -28.38
N ILE A 137 19.52 -4.71 -27.17
CA ILE A 137 19.07 -5.42 -25.97
C ILE A 137 17.60 -5.11 -25.74
N ARG A 138 16.78 -6.16 -25.65
CA ARG A 138 15.31 -6.08 -25.75
C ARG A 138 14.63 -7.00 -24.75
N ILE A 139 13.35 -6.76 -24.45
CA ILE A 139 12.48 -7.68 -23.70
C ILE A 139 11.28 -8.05 -24.58
N PRO A 140 10.94 -9.34 -24.76
CA PRO A 140 9.68 -9.70 -25.40
C PRO A 140 8.49 -9.13 -24.61
N LEU A 141 7.57 -8.47 -25.29
CA LEU A 141 6.43 -7.77 -24.68
C LEU A 141 5.58 -8.71 -23.82
N GLY A 142 5.30 -9.91 -24.31
CA GLY A 142 4.56 -10.94 -23.57
C GLY A 142 5.27 -11.42 -22.29
N MET A 143 6.59 -11.25 -22.19
CA MET A 143 7.37 -11.61 -20.99
C MET A 143 7.30 -10.55 -19.88
N MET A 144 6.66 -9.40 -20.12
CA MET A 144 6.47 -8.36 -19.10
C MET A 144 5.53 -8.81 -17.96
N ASN A 145 4.69 -9.84 -18.16
CA ASN A 145 3.92 -10.46 -17.06
C ASN A 145 4.74 -11.44 -16.20
N ARG A 146 6.02 -11.69 -16.53
CA ARG A 146 6.93 -12.53 -15.74
C ARG A 146 7.66 -11.77 -14.64
N HIS A 147 7.20 -10.56 -14.35
CA HIS A 147 7.74 -9.66 -13.34
C HIS A 147 9.21 -9.25 -13.58
N GLY A 148 9.67 -8.26 -12.86
CA GLY A 148 11.07 -7.85 -12.95
C GLY A 148 11.58 -7.00 -11.80
N LEU A 149 12.89 -6.80 -11.81
CA LEU A 149 13.62 -5.97 -10.87
C LEU A 149 14.41 -4.90 -11.64
N VAL A 150 14.27 -3.65 -11.21
CA VAL A 150 15.18 -2.56 -11.60
C VAL A 150 15.90 -2.09 -10.34
N ALA A 151 17.21 -2.35 -10.24
CA ALA A 151 17.98 -2.06 -9.04
C ALA A 151 19.22 -1.20 -9.33
N GLY A 152 19.78 -0.54 -8.32
CA GLY A 152 21.01 0.23 -8.40
C GLY A 152 21.02 1.50 -7.52
N ALA A 153 22.18 2.08 -7.26
CA ALA A 153 22.32 3.21 -6.36
C ALA A 153 21.54 4.46 -6.83
N THR A 154 21.32 5.42 -5.93
CA THR A 154 20.67 6.70 -6.27
C THR A 154 21.43 7.44 -7.38
N GLY A 155 20.69 8.00 -8.34
CA GLY A 155 21.24 8.76 -9.47
C GLY A 155 21.88 7.93 -10.60
N THR A 156 21.78 6.60 -10.55
CA THR A 156 22.38 5.71 -11.58
C THR A 156 21.53 5.57 -12.85
N GLY A 157 20.22 5.84 -12.76
CA GLY A 157 19.31 5.83 -13.92
C GLY A 157 18.03 5.01 -13.74
N LYS A 158 17.81 4.39 -12.57
CA LYS A 158 16.62 3.56 -12.28
C LYS A 158 15.29 4.17 -12.71
N THR A 159 14.98 5.38 -12.23
CA THR A 159 13.72 6.08 -12.55
C THR A 159 13.60 6.36 -14.04
N ARG A 160 14.70 6.63 -14.75
CA ARG A 160 14.69 6.80 -16.21
C ARG A 160 14.49 5.47 -16.94
N THR A 161 14.95 4.35 -16.40
CA THR A 161 14.61 3.01 -16.92
C THR A 161 13.14 2.69 -16.72
N LEU A 162 12.60 2.94 -15.53
CA LEU A 162 11.16 2.80 -15.24
C LEU A 162 10.36 3.63 -16.25
N GLN A 163 10.70 4.92 -16.38
CA GLN A 163 10.06 5.85 -17.30
C GLN A 163 10.06 5.32 -18.75
N GLY A 164 11.24 4.93 -19.27
CA GLY A 164 11.34 4.42 -20.64
C GLY A 164 10.63 3.07 -20.86
N LEU A 165 10.49 2.23 -19.83
CA LEU A 165 9.68 1.02 -19.90
C LEU A 165 8.19 1.35 -19.92
N ALA A 166 7.73 2.25 -19.06
CA ALA A 166 6.34 2.67 -18.97
C ALA A 166 5.86 3.33 -20.28
N GLU A 167 6.65 4.24 -20.84
CA GLU A 167 6.36 4.90 -22.12
C GLU A 167 6.22 3.88 -23.27
N GLN A 168 7.15 2.91 -23.38
CA GLN A 168 7.09 1.90 -24.43
C GLN A 168 5.93 0.90 -24.23
N LEU A 169 5.59 0.56 -22.99
CA LEU A 169 4.40 -0.25 -22.69
C LEU A 169 3.13 0.47 -23.14
N ALA A 170 2.99 1.75 -22.78
CA ALA A 170 1.87 2.59 -23.19
C ALA A 170 1.78 2.72 -24.72
N ASP A 171 2.89 2.95 -25.41
CA ASP A 171 2.94 2.97 -26.89
C ASP A 171 2.44 1.66 -27.52
N LYS A 172 2.72 0.51 -26.88
CA LYS A 172 2.23 -0.82 -27.31
C LYS A 172 0.81 -1.14 -26.84
N GLY A 173 0.09 -0.14 -26.32
CA GLY A 173 -1.28 -0.30 -25.86
C GLY A 173 -1.39 -1.17 -24.60
N VAL A 174 -0.36 -1.18 -23.75
CA VAL A 174 -0.39 -1.82 -22.43
C VAL A 174 -0.56 -0.73 -21.37
N PRO A 175 -1.67 -0.72 -20.62
CA PRO A 175 -1.82 0.14 -19.46
C PRO A 175 -0.72 -0.11 -18.42
N VAL A 176 -0.32 0.96 -17.73
CA VAL A 176 0.72 0.92 -16.70
C VAL A 176 0.16 1.54 -15.43
N PHE A 177 0.42 0.92 -14.28
CA PHE A 177 0.19 1.55 -12.99
C PHE A 177 1.52 1.72 -12.28
N ALA A 178 1.90 2.93 -11.95
CA ALA A 178 3.14 3.22 -11.26
C ALA A 178 2.85 3.99 -9.97
N ALA A 179 3.44 3.50 -8.89
CA ALA A 179 3.40 4.19 -7.62
C ALA A 179 4.60 5.14 -7.53
N ASP A 180 4.36 6.43 -7.75
CA ASP A 180 5.39 7.47 -7.86
C ASP A 180 5.59 8.15 -6.50
N ILE A 181 6.58 7.66 -5.76
CA ILE A 181 6.89 8.14 -4.41
C ILE A 181 7.61 9.49 -4.42
N LYS A 182 8.34 9.80 -5.51
CA LYS A 182 9.16 11.01 -5.61
C LYS A 182 8.55 12.11 -6.48
N GLY A 183 7.52 11.79 -7.26
CA GLY A 183 6.94 12.70 -8.27
C GLY A 183 7.78 12.80 -9.55
N ASP A 184 8.89 12.07 -9.63
CA ASP A 184 9.87 12.13 -10.72
C ASP A 184 9.36 11.46 -12.01
N LEU A 185 8.34 10.61 -11.91
CA LEU A 185 7.78 9.87 -13.03
C LEU A 185 6.71 10.69 -13.77
N SER A 186 6.13 11.70 -13.13
CA SER A 186 5.14 12.61 -13.74
C SER A 186 5.58 13.21 -15.08
N GLY A 187 6.89 13.31 -15.33
CA GLY A 187 7.47 13.79 -16.59
C GLY A 187 7.04 13.02 -17.85
N VAL A 188 6.52 11.79 -17.73
CA VAL A 188 5.95 11.04 -18.87
C VAL A 188 4.81 11.78 -19.58
N ALA A 189 4.11 12.67 -18.87
CA ALA A 189 2.97 13.41 -19.40
C ALA A 189 3.37 14.66 -20.20
N THR A 190 4.66 15.04 -20.18
CA THR A 190 5.19 16.20 -20.91
C THR A 190 6.20 15.73 -21.94
N PRO A 191 6.16 16.22 -23.21
CA PRO A 191 7.17 15.85 -24.20
C PRO A 191 8.58 16.25 -23.74
N GLY A 192 9.57 15.38 -23.94
CA GLY A 192 10.93 15.63 -23.51
C GLY A 192 11.65 16.72 -24.32
N GLU A 193 12.68 17.32 -23.75
CA GLU A 193 13.46 18.36 -24.41
C GLU A 193 14.72 17.80 -25.07
N ALA A 194 14.91 18.11 -26.35
CA ALA A 194 16.11 17.72 -27.08
C ALA A 194 17.31 18.57 -26.65
N ASN A 195 18.49 17.94 -26.55
CA ASN A 195 19.77 18.64 -26.47
C ASN A 195 20.86 17.84 -27.18
N GLU A 196 21.97 18.49 -27.57
CA GLU A 196 23.03 17.87 -28.37
C GLU A 196 23.62 16.62 -27.70
N LYS A 197 23.82 16.64 -26.38
CA LYS A 197 24.36 15.51 -25.61
C LYS A 197 23.40 14.32 -25.60
N LEU A 198 22.11 14.57 -25.46
CA LEU A 198 21.06 13.56 -25.51
C LEU A 198 21.02 12.92 -26.89
N LEU A 199 20.92 13.74 -27.95
CA LEU A 199 20.83 13.26 -29.33
C LEU A 199 22.08 12.46 -29.73
N ALA A 200 23.28 12.92 -29.40
CA ALA A 200 24.52 12.18 -29.65
C ALA A 200 24.52 10.81 -28.95
N ARG A 201 24.07 10.77 -27.69
CA ARG A 201 23.96 9.52 -26.92
C ARG A 201 22.95 8.55 -27.54
N THR A 202 21.76 9.03 -27.94
CA THR A 202 20.70 8.17 -28.48
C THR A 202 21.07 7.66 -29.87
N SER A 203 21.66 8.50 -30.71
CA SER A 203 22.16 8.07 -32.03
C SER A 203 23.27 7.01 -31.90
N ALA A 204 24.17 7.12 -30.92
CA ALA A 204 25.24 6.13 -30.71
C ALA A 204 24.74 4.72 -30.38
N ILE A 205 23.54 4.58 -29.80
CA ILE A 205 22.91 3.29 -29.51
C ILE A 205 21.86 2.87 -30.55
N GLY A 206 21.72 3.62 -31.64
CA GLY A 206 20.71 3.37 -32.67
C GLY A 206 19.28 3.74 -32.26
N GLN A 207 19.09 4.61 -31.27
CA GLN A 207 17.79 5.12 -30.88
C GLN A 207 17.45 6.38 -31.70
N ASP A 208 16.41 6.30 -32.53
CA ASP A 208 15.75 7.45 -33.16
C ASP A 208 14.89 8.19 -32.12
N TRP A 209 15.54 9.01 -31.29
CA TRP A 209 14.88 9.69 -30.18
C TRP A 209 13.93 10.78 -30.68
N LYS A 210 12.72 10.78 -30.13
CA LYS A 210 11.68 11.77 -30.42
C LYS A 210 11.10 12.27 -29.11
N SER A 211 10.73 13.55 -29.10
CA SER A 211 10.00 14.17 -28.00
C SER A 211 8.54 13.76 -28.07
N GLU A 212 8.06 13.02 -27.08
CA GLU A 212 6.68 12.55 -27.04
C GLU A 212 6.18 12.44 -25.60
N ALA A 213 4.91 12.79 -25.39
CA ALA A 213 4.21 12.57 -24.13
C ALA A 213 3.34 11.32 -24.20
N SER A 214 3.31 10.58 -23.10
CA SER A 214 2.36 9.50 -22.88
C SER A 214 1.02 10.04 -22.38
N VAL A 215 -0.05 9.28 -22.59
CA VAL A 215 -1.34 9.57 -21.96
C VAL A 215 -1.25 9.15 -20.49
N THR A 216 -1.50 10.10 -19.59
CA THR A 216 -1.27 9.92 -18.16
C THR A 216 -2.48 10.33 -17.35
N GLU A 217 -2.77 9.54 -16.32
CA GLU A 217 -3.76 9.87 -15.29
C GLU A 217 -3.11 9.90 -13.92
N TYR A 218 -3.55 10.83 -13.09
CA TYR A 218 -3.01 11.05 -11.76
C TYR A 218 -4.04 10.61 -10.72
N TYR A 219 -3.59 9.85 -9.74
CA TYR A 219 -4.37 9.29 -8.66
C TYR A 219 -3.80 9.74 -7.32
N ALA A 220 -4.69 9.95 -6.35
CA ALA A 220 -4.34 10.37 -5.00
C ALA A 220 -4.95 9.41 -3.99
N LEU A 221 -4.13 8.84 -3.10
CA LEU A 221 -4.62 7.91 -2.09
C LEU A 221 -5.53 8.63 -1.09
N GLY A 222 -6.79 8.21 -0.98
CA GLY A 222 -7.76 8.84 -0.08
C GLY A 222 -8.08 10.31 -0.38
N GLY A 223 -7.67 10.82 -1.55
CA GLY A 223 -7.76 12.24 -1.89
C GLY A 223 -6.67 13.13 -1.26
N ILE A 224 -5.63 12.53 -0.67
CA ILE A 224 -4.44 13.27 -0.22
C ILE A 224 -3.51 13.47 -1.42
N GLY A 225 -3.23 14.73 -1.77
CA GLY A 225 -2.34 15.08 -2.89
C GLY A 225 -3.08 15.50 -4.13
N LYS A 226 -2.42 15.42 -5.30
CA LYS A 226 -2.96 15.84 -6.58
C LYS A 226 -3.35 14.61 -7.39
N GLY A 227 -4.64 14.32 -7.47
CA GLY A 227 -5.12 13.23 -8.31
C GLY A 227 -6.59 12.94 -8.13
N VAL A 228 -7.09 12.04 -8.96
CA VAL A 228 -8.39 11.40 -8.76
C VAL A 228 -8.32 10.59 -7.46
N PRO A 229 -9.20 10.84 -6.47
CA PRO A 229 -9.16 10.12 -5.21
C PRO A 229 -9.40 8.62 -5.41
N VAL A 230 -8.55 7.79 -4.81
CA VAL A 230 -8.71 6.35 -4.77
C VAL A 230 -9.06 5.92 -3.36
N ARG A 231 -10.19 5.22 -3.22
CA ARG A 231 -10.72 4.72 -1.95
C ARG A 231 -11.14 3.26 -2.09
N ALA A 232 -11.16 2.52 -1.00
CA ALA A 232 -11.80 1.21 -0.90
C ALA A 232 -12.82 1.22 0.24
N THR A 233 -13.84 0.38 0.20
CA THR A 233 -14.67 0.17 1.40
C THR A 233 -14.02 -0.87 2.30
N VAL A 234 -14.30 -0.86 3.59
CA VAL A 234 -13.85 -1.94 4.49
C VAL A 234 -14.45 -3.28 4.07
N SER A 235 -15.71 -3.29 3.63
CA SER A 235 -16.35 -4.45 3.00
C SER A 235 -15.57 -4.96 1.79
N GLY A 236 -15.21 -4.08 0.84
CA GLY A 236 -14.44 -4.45 -0.35
C GLY A 236 -13.02 -4.92 -0.04
N PHE A 237 -12.39 -4.37 1.01
CA PHE A 237 -11.09 -4.83 1.48
C PHE A 237 -11.12 -6.26 2.04
N GLY A 238 -12.25 -6.63 2.65
CA GLY A 238 -12.51 -7.96 3.17
C GLY A 238 -11.75 -8.32 4.45
N PRO A 239 -12.20 -9.36 5.17
CA PRO A 239 -11.65 -9.72 6.48
C PRO A 239 -10.25 -10.34 6.39
N LEU A 240 -9.94 -11.05 5.30
CA LEU A 240 -8.67 -11.77 5.15
C LEU A 240 -7.51 -10.79 4.99
N LEU A 241 -7.57 -9.90 4.00
CA LEU A 241 -6.51 -8.93 3.76
C LEU A 241 -6.38 -7.97 4.95
N LEU A 242 -7.50 -7.53 5.52
CA LEU A 242 -7.49 -6.67 6.71
C LEU A 242 -6.80 -7.34 7.89
N SER A 243 -7.02 -8.65 8.10
CA SER A 243 -6.33 -9.42 9.14
C SER A 243 -4.82 -9.46 8.95
N LYS A 244 -4.36 -9.65 7.71
CA LYS A 244 -2.92 -9.68 7.39
C LYS A 244 -2.25 -8.32 7.62
N VAL A 245 -2.94 -7.24 7.26
CA VAL A 245 -2.48 -5.85 7.45
C VAL A 245 -2.41 -5.50 8.93
N LEU A 246 -3.44 -5.85 9.70
CA LEU A 246 -3.51 -5.62 11.14
C LEU A 246 -2.62 -6.58 11.95
N GLY A 247 -1.94 -7.54 11.32
CA GLY A 247 -1.09 -8.52 12.01
C GLY A 247 -1.87 -9.45 12.93
N LEU A 248 -3.12 -9.76 12.59
CA LEU A 248 -3.98 -10.63 13.39
C LEU A 248 -3.56 -12.10 13.25
N ASN A 249 -3.64 -12.85 14.35
CA ASN A 249 -3.44 -14.30 14.33
C ASN A 249 -4.67 -15.05 13.78
N GLU A 250 -4.53 -16.36 13.52
CA GLU A 250 -5.59 -17.19 12.91
C GLU A 250 -6.93 -17.12 13.67
N THR A 251 -6.90 -17.09 15.00
CA THR A 251 -8.11 -16.99 15.83
C THR A 251 -8.79 -15.62 15.65
N GLN A 252 -8.01 -14.55 15.60
CA GLN A 252 -8.48 -13.18 15.40
C GLN A 252 -8.99 -12.98 13.97
N GLU A 253 -8.33 -13.55 12.97
CA GLU A 253 -8.76 -13.56 11.56
C GLU A 253 -10.12 -14.24 11.41
N SER A 254 -10.27 -15.46 11.96
CA SER A 254 -11.55 -16.17 11.97
C SER A 254 -12.65 -15.37 12.68
N SER A 255 -12.29 -14.73 13.80
CA SER A 255 -13.20 -13.86 14.54
C SER A 255 -13.61 -12.62 13.75
N LEU A 256 -12.68 -12.00 13.02
CA LEU A 256 -12.97 -10.86 12.15
C LEU A 256 -13.88 -11.30 10.99
N GLY A 257 -13.65 -12.48 10.43
CA GLY A 257 -14.54 -13.08 9.42
C GLY A 257 -15.98 -13.21 9.90
N LEU A 258 -16.21 -13.62 11.15
CA LEU A 258 -17.56 -13.69 11.73
C LEU A 258 -18.22 -12.32 11.86
N VAL A 259 -17.44 -11.28 12.17
CA VAL A 259 -17.95 -9.89 12.28
C VAL A 259 -18.39 -9.37 10.92
N PHE A 260 -17.61 -9.62 9.87
CA PHE A 260 -17.98 -9.29 8.49
C PHE A 260 -19.25 -10.04 8.06
N HIS A 261 -19.30 -11.35 8.31
CA HIS A 261 -20.50 -12.15 8.01
C HIS A 261 -21.74 -11.62 8.74
N TYR A 262 -21.62 -11.20 10.00
CA TYR A 262 -22.72 -10.56 10.72
C TYR A 262 -23.16 -9.26 10.06
N ALA A 263 -22.20 -8.41 9.68
CA ALA A 263 -22.48 -7.13 9.03
C ALA A 263 -23.25 -7.33 7.73
N ASP A 264 -22.78 -8.23 6.87
CA ASP A 264 -23.43 -8.57 5.59
C ASP A 264 -24.85 -9.13 5.80
N ALA A 265 -25.02 -10.06 6.74
CA ALA A 265 -26.31 -10.70 7.03
C ALA A 265 -27.36 -9.70 7.58
N ASN A 266 -26.91 -8.58 8.16
CA ASN A 266 -27.79 -7.56 8.73
C ASN A 266 -27.84 -6.27 7.89
N GLY A 267 -27.25 -6.26 6.69
CA GLY A 267 -27.22 -5.09 5.82
C GLY A 267 -26.45 -3.90 6.42
N LEU A 268 -25.46 -4.17 7.26
CA LEU A 268 -24.61 -3.16 7.88
C LEU A 268 -23.40 -2.91 6.97
N ALA A 269 -23.50 -1.89 6.12
CA ALA A 269 -22.40 -1.52 5.23
C ALA A 269 -21.16 -1.09 6.03
N LEU A 270 -20.02 -1.74 5.79
CA LEU A 270 -18.72 -1.36 6.35
C LEU A 270 -18.00 -0.46 5.36
N VAL A 271 -18.28 0.84 5.41
CA VAL A 271 -17.68 1.81 4.51
C VAL A 271 -16.28 2.17 4.99
N ASP A 272 -16.14 2.50 6.27
CA ASP A 272 -14.87 2.91 6.88
C ASP A 272 -14.48 2.09 8.13
N LEU A 273 -13.32 2.39 8.73
CA LEU A 273 -12.85 1.70 9.94
C LEU A 273 -13.74 2.00 11.16
N SER A 274 -14.44 3.14 11.17
CA SER A 274 -15.35 3.52 12.25
C SER A 274 -16.60 2.65 12.26
N ASP A 275 -17.06 2.21 11.09
CA ASP A 275 -18.16 1.25 10.92
C ASP A 275 -17.81 -0.12 11.51
N LEU A 276 -16.66 -0.66 11.12
CA LEU A 276 -16.20 -1.95 11.64
C LEU A 276 -16.01 -1.89 13.16
N ARG A 277 -15.46 -0.78 13.68
CA ARG A 277 -15.39 -0.54 15.12
C ARG A 277 -16.77 -0.51 15.78
N ALA A 278 -17.76 0.12 15.15
CA ALA A 278 -19.12 0.18 15.67
C ALA A 278 -19.77 -1.21 15.73
N VAL A 279 -19.60 -2.04 14.69
CA VAL A 279 -20.09 -3.43 14.69
C VAL A 279 -19.41 -4.25 15.78
N LEU A 280 -18.08 -4.17 15.92
CA LEU A 280 -17.35 -4.85 17.00
C LEU A 280 -17.84 -4.42 18.39
N SER A 281 -18.02 -3.11 18.59
CA SER A 281 -18.49 -2.56 19.87
C SER A 281 -19.90 -3.06 20.19
N TYR A 282 -20.80 -3.01 19.21
CA TYR A 282 -22.16 -3.53 19.35
C TYR A 282 -22.17 -5.02 19.67
N LEU A 283 -21.43 -5.86 18.95
CA LEU A 283 -21.40 -7.31 19.20
C LEU A 283 -20.86 -7.67 20.60
N THR A 284 -20.07 -6.79 21.21
CA THR A 284 -19.56 -6.95 22.58
C THR A 284 -20.42 -6.28 23.67
N SER A 285 -21.46 -5.53 23.29
CA SER A 285 -22.44 -4.92 24.21
C SER A 285 -23.41 -5.95 24.80
N GLU A 286 -24.18 -5.57 25.83
CA GLU A 286 -25.22 -6.45 26.38
C GLU A 286 -26.31 -6.77 25.34
N GLU A 287 -26.64 -5.82 24.47
CA GLU A 287 -27.64 -5.98 23.41
C GLU A 287 -27.18 -6.90 22.28
N GLY A 288 -25.89 -6.89 21.94
CA GLY A 288 -25.31 -7.62 20.80
C GLY A 288 -24.72 -9.00 21.15
N LYS A 289 -24.43 -9.26 22.43
CA LYS A 289 -23.91 -10.55 22.92
C LYS A 289 -24.79 -11.75 22.56
N PRO A 290 -26.14 -11.68 22.61
CA PRO A 290 -26.99 -12.81 22.23
C PRO A 290 -26.83 -13.22 20.76
N GLN A 291 -26.77 -12.27 19.85
CA GLN A 291 -26.62 -12.49 18.41
C GLN A 291 -25.23 -13.06 18.10
N LEU A 292 -24.22 -12.61 18.85
CA LEU A 292 -22.86 -13.13 18.72
C LEU A 292 -22.72 -14.59 19.20
N LYS A 293 -23.51 -15.01 20.20
CA LYS A 293 -23.55 -16.40 20.65
C LYS A 293 -24.08 -17.34 19.55
N GLU A 294 -25.04 -16.89 18.75
CA GLU A 294 -25.59 -17.68 17.63
C GLU A 294 -24.56 -17.89 16.51
N LEU A 295 -23.57 -17.00 16.38
CA LEU A 295 -22.52 -17.05 15.36
C LEU A 295 -21.27 -17.87 15.74
N GLY A 296 -21.21 -18.41 16.97
CA GLY A 296 -20.06 -19.23 17.39
C GLY A 296 -18.98 -18.48 18.19
N GLY A 297 -19.25 -17.24 18.61
CA GLY A 297 -18.59 -16.59 19.76
C GLY A 297 -17.25 -15.90 19.49
N LEU A 298 -17.29 -14.60 19.21
CA LEU A 298 -16.16 -13.69 19.40
C LEU A 298 -15.97 -13.46 20.92
N SER A 299 -14.78 -13.75 21.45
CA SER A 299 -14.49 -13.42 22.85
C SER A 299 -14.29 -11.90 23.02
N SER A 300 -14.67 -11.34 24.18
CA SER A 300 -14.41 -9.92 24.47
C SER A 300 -12.92 -9.56 24.45
N ALA A 301 -12.04 -10.51 24.81
CA ALA A 301 -10.61 -10.33 24.73
C ALA A 301 -10.13 -10.22 23.27
N THR A 302 -10.61 -11.09 22.39
CA THR A 302 -10.30 -11.05 20.95
C THR A 302 -10.79 -9.76 20.32
N ALA A 303 -12.04 -9.36 20.60
CA ALA A 303 -12.61 -8.11 20.11
C ALA A 303 -11.79 -6.89 20.57
N GLY A 304 -11.35 -6.88 21.83
CA GLY A 304 -10.51 -5.81 22.38
C GLY A 304 -9.12 -5.73 21.76
N VAL A 305 -8.56 -6.84 21.26
CA VAL A 305 -7.31 -6.79 20.47
C VAL A 305 -7.59 -6.19 19.09
N ILE A 306 -8.58 -6.71 18.36
CA ILE A 306 -8.94 -6.21 17.02
C ILE A 306 -9.25 -4.71 17.05
N LEU A 307 -10.02 -4.25 18.04
CA LEU A 307 -10.34 -2.82 18.20
C LEU A 307 -9.08 -1.95 18.40
N ARG A 308 -8.09 -2.42 19.17
CA ARG A 308 -6.85 -1.66 19.38
C ARG A 308 -5.99 -1.60 18.13
N GLU A 309 -5.91 -2.70 17.38
CA GLU A 309 -5.19 -2.71 16.10
C GLU A 309 -5.87 -1.79 15.09
N LEU A 310 -7.22 -1.80 15.02
CA LEU A 310 -7.98 -0.87 14.17
C LEU A 310 -7.75 0.60 14.54
N ILE A 311 -7.74 0.93 15.84
CA ILE A 311 -7.45 2.30 16.30
C ILE A 311 -6.02 2.70 15.92
N THR A 312 -5.04 1.82 16.16
CA THR A 312 -3.64 2.08 15.81
C THR A 312 -3.47 2.29 14.31
N PHE A 313 -4.16 1.50 13.50
CA PHE A 313 -4.14 1.60 12.04
C PHE A 313 -4.80 2.90 11.54
N ALA A 314 -5.94 3.28 12.13
CA ALA A 314 -6.60 4.55 11.88
C ALA A 314 -5.70 5.75 12.25
N ASP A 315 -5.04 5.71 13.42
CA ASP A 315 -4.13 6.76 13.90
C ASP A 315 -2.88 6.92 13.01
N GLN A 316 -2.45 5.84 12.36
CA GLN A 316 -1.42 5.90 11.31
C GLN A 316 -1.92 6.59 10.02
N GLY A 317 -3.21 6.94 9.96
CA GLY A 317 -3.85 7.65 8.87
C GLY A 317 -4.48 6.74 7.82
N ALA A 318 -4.75 5.47 8.15
CA ALA A 318 -5.40 4.55 7.21
C ALA A 318 -6.86 4.92 6.92
N ASP A 319 -7.53 5.67 7.80
CA ASP A 319 -8.92 6.08 7.61
C ASP A 319 -9.18 6.79 6.27
N VAL A 320 -8.21 7.58 5.80
CA VAL A 320 -8.36 8.35 4.55
C VAL A 320 -8.52 7.45 3.32
N PHE A 321 -8.01 6.23 3.39
CA PHE A 321 -8.13 5.25 2.31
C PHE A 321 -9.52 4.63 2.24
N PHE A 322 -10.25 4.55 3.37
CA PHE A 322 -11.54 3.90 3.41
C PHE A 322 -12.68 4.89 3.14
N GLY A 323 -13.58 4.53 2.22
CA GLY A 323 -14.74 5.35 1.92
C GLY A 323 -15.36 5.08 0.55
N GLU A 324 -16.44 5.80 0.27
CA GLU A 324 -17.13 5.76 -1.02
C GLU A 324 -16.87 7.04 -1.85
N PRO A 325 -16.97 6.96 -3.19
CA PRO A 325 -17.16 5.74 -3.98
C PRO A 325 -15.88 4.88 -4.01
N GLU A 326 -16.07 3.57 -3.90
CA GLU A 326 -15.00 2.58 -4.04
C GLU A 326 -14.42 2.61 -5.46
N PHE A 327 -13.10 2.54 -5.55
CA PHE A 327 -12.39 2.56 -6.81
C PHE A 327 -12.53 1.23 -7.55
N ASP A 328 -13.03 1.30 -8.78
CA ASP A 328 -13.08 0.15 -9.68
C ASP A 328 -11.68 -0.10 -10.25
N VAL A 329 -11.00 -1.13 -9.77
CA VAL A 329 -9.63 -1.45 -10.20
C VAL A 329 -9.53 -1.77 -11.71
N THR A 330 -10.65 -2.07 -12.38
CA THR A 330 -10.65 -2.27 -13.83
C THR A 330 -10.45 -0.96 -14.61
N ASP A 331 -10.65 0.20 -13.97
CA ASP A 331 -10.34 1.51 -14.57
C ASP A 331 -8.82 1.67 -14.84
N CYS A 332 -7.96 0.90 -14.16
CA CYS A 332 -6.52 0.82 -14.44
C CYS A 332 -6.19 0.09 -15.76
N LEU A 333 -7.15 -0.63 -16.35
CA LEU A 333 -6.96 -1.42 -17.58
C LEU A 333 -7.31 -0.62 -18.85
N ARG A 334 -7.70 0.65 -18.69
CA ARG A 334 -8.19 1.47 -19.80
C ARG A 334 -7.06 1.87 -20.75
N THR A 335 -7.46 2.07 -22.00
CA THR A 335 -6.62 2.62 -23.07
C THR A 335 -7.21 3.96 -23.50
N ALA A 336 -6.35 4.83 -24.01
CA ALA A 336 -6.74 6.10 -24.58
C ALA A 336 -7.47 5.91 -25.91
N ALA A 337 -8.15 6.97 -26.38
CA ALA A 337 -8.92 6.93 -27.63
C ALA A 337 -8.08 6.60 -28.87
N ASP A 338 -6.77 6.84 -28.82
CA ASP A 338 -5.79 6.52 -29.87
C ASP A 338 -5.23 5.08 -29.77
N GLY A 339 -5.70 4.30 -28.79
CA GLY A 339 -5.29 2.92 -28.54
C GLY A 339 -4.04 2.76 -27.68
N ARG A 340 -3.37 3.85 -27.28
CA ARG A 340 -2.24 3.78 -26.34
C ARG A 340 -2.72 3.40 -24.94
N GLY A 341 -1.87 2.69 -24.19
CA GLY A 341 -2.10 2.39 -22.79
C GLY A 341 -2.04 3.67 -21.97
N ILE A 342 -2.89 3.76 -20.94
CA ILE A 342 -2.84 4.89 -20.00
C ILE A 342 -1.79 4.58 -18.93
N ILE A 343 -0.92 5.54 -18.64
CA ILE A 343 0.00 5.49 -17.50
C ILE A 343 -0.72 6.10 -16.29
N SER A 344 -1.13 5.25 -15.35
CA SER A 344 -1.74 5.61 -14.09
C SER A 344 -0.66 5.87 -13.05
N LEU A 345 -0.51 7.12 -12.61
CA LEU A 345 0.45 7.53 -11.60
C LEU A 345 -0.27 7.76 -10.28
N LEU A 346 0.06 6.94 -9.28
CA LEU A 346 -0.39 7.16 -7.91
C LEU A 346 0.62 8.04 -7.19
N GLU A 347 0.21 9.27 -6.89
CA GLU A 347 0.92 10.16 -5.98
C GLU A 347 0.51 9.83 -4.54
N VAL A 348 1.49 9.69 -3.65
CA VAL A 348 1.24 9.49 -2.22
C VAL A 348 2.10 10.46 -1.42
N PRO A 349 1.64 11.70 -1.21
CA PRO A 349 2.38 12.67 -0.40
C PRO A 349 2.57 12.14 1.02
N GLY A 350 3.80 12.26 1.55
CA GLY A 350 4.11 11.80 2.91
C GLY A 350 4.14 10.27 3.07
N VAL A 351 4.18 9.49 1.97
CA VAL A 351 4.24 8.02 2.01
C VAL A 351 5.46 7.50 2.77
N ILE A 352 6.56 8.25 2.77
CA ILE A 352 7.78 7.91 3.51
C ILE A 352 7.49 7.78 5.01
N ASP A 353 6.56 8.60 5.52
CA ASP A 353 6.18 8.61 6.93
C ASP A 353 5.12 7.52 7.25
N LYS A 354 4.44 6.98 6.22
CA LYS A 354 3.32 6.04 6.35
C LYS A 354 3.41 4.86 5.37
N PRO A 355 4.51 4.07 5.37
CA PRO A 355 4.73 2.98 4.40
C PRO A 355 3.68 1.86 4.49
N ALA A 356 3.13 1.59 5.68
CA ALA A 356 2.12 0.57 5.88
C ALA A 356 0.82 0.87 5.10
N LEU A 357 0.37 2.12 5.08
CA LEU A 357 -0.83 2.56 4.37
C LEU A 357 -0.71 2.33 2.86
N PHE A 358 0.45 2.70 2.32
CA PHE A 358 0.74 2.53 0.91
C PHE A 358 0.83 1.06 0.50
N SER A 359 1.54 0.26 1.29
CA SER A 359 1.68 -1.18 1.05
C SER A 359 0.32 -1.88 1.09
N THR A 360 -0.51 -1.50 2.06
CA THR A 360 -1.90 -1.97 2.21
C THR A 360 -2.70 -1.71 0.93
N PHE A 361 -2.68 -0.47 0.44
CA PHE A 361 -3.43 -0.10 -0.76
C PHE A 361 -2.98 -0.87 -2.00
N LEU A 362 -1.67 -0.93 -2.24
CA LEU A 362 -1.15 -1.62 -3.43
C LEU A 362 -1.45 -3.11 -3.40
N MET A 363 -1.45 -3.72 -2.20
CA MET A 363 -1.85 -5.11 -2.05
C MET A 363 -3.33 -5.33 -2.25
N TYR A 364 -4.18 -4.42 -1.75
CA TYR A 364 -5.61 -4.45 -2.08
C TYR A 364 -5.83 -4.38 -3.58
N LEU A 365 -5.18 -3.46 -4.27
CA LEU A 365 -5.38 -3.28 -5.70
C LEU A 365 -4.92 -4.50 -6.51
N LEU A 366 -3.81 -5.14 -6.12
CA LEU A 366 -3.38 -6.39 -6.73
C LEU A 366 -4.31 -7.57 -6.40
N ALA A 367 -4.78 -7.68 -5.16
CA ALA A 367 -5.69 -8.75 -4.73
C ALA A 367 -7.04 -8.63 -5.44
N GLU A 368 -7.61 -7.43 -5.52
CA GLU A 368 -8.87 -7.18 -6.21
C GLU A 368 -8.75 -7.48 -7.71
N LEU A 369 -7.64 -7.08 -8.35
CA LEU A 369 -7.36 -7.47 -9.72
C LEU A 369 -7.24 -8.99 -9.90
N PHE A 370 -6.67 -9.71 -8.92
CA PHE A 370 -6.56 -11.16 -8.97
C PHE A 370 -7.93 -11.84 -8.94
N GLU A 371 -8.84 -11.36 -8.08
CA GLU A 371 -10.20 -11.87 -7.96
C GLU A 371 -11.04 -11.56 -9.21
N LEU A 372 -10.96 -10.33 -9.73
CA LEU A 372 -11.79 -9.89 -10.85
C LEU A 372 -11.31 -10.40 -12.22
N LEU A 373 -10.00 -10.49 -12.44
CA LEU A 373 -9.48 -10.88 -13.75
C LEU A 373 -9.63 -12.38 -13.99
N PRO A 374 -10.00 -12.82 -15.21
CA PRO A 374 -9.95 -14.23 -15.55
C PRO A 374 -8.49 -14.67 -15.72
N GLU A 375 -8.24 -15.96 -15.44
CA GLU A 375 -6.98 -16.58 -15.84
C GLU A 375 -6.83 -16.57 -17.35
N VAL A 376 -5.62 -16.27 -17.79
CA VAL A 376 -5.20 -16.21 -19.18
C VAL A 376 -3.92 -17.02 -19.34
N GLY A 377 -3.77 -17.66 -20.49
CA GLY A 377 -2.53 -18.33 -20.86
C GLY A 377 -1.43 -17.32 -21.19
N ASP A 378 -0.51 -17.73 -22.06
CA ASP A 378 0.51 -16.82 -22.55
C ASP A 378 -0.09 -15.85 -23.58
N LEU A 379 -0.06 -14.56 -23.24
CA LEU A 379 -0.53 -13.46 -24.08
C LEU A 379 0.64 -12.82 -24.83
N ASP A 380 0.39 -12.28 -26.03
CA ASP A 380 1.38 -11.51 -26.80
C ASP A 380 1.82 -10.22 -26.07
N LYS A 381 0.94 -9.68 -25.23
CA LYS A 381 1.20 -8.55 -24.34
C LYS A 381 0.43 -8.69 -23.03
N PRO A 382 0.95 -8.18 -21.90
CA PRO A 382 0.21 -8.14 -20.63
C PRO A 382 -1.03 -7.24 -20.72
N LYS A 383 -1.98 -7.48 -19.82
CA LYS A 383 -3.16 -6.61 -19.63
C LYS A 383 -2.82 -5.33 -18.86
N LEU A 384 -1.84 -5.39 -17.96
CA LEU A 384 -1.41 -4.31 -17.09
C LEU A 384 0.00 -4.60 -16.57
N VAL A 385 0.81 -3.57 -16.34
CA VAL A 385 2.10 -3.71 -15.64
C VAL A 385 2.17 -2.72 -14.49
N PHE A 386 2.49 -3.23 -13.30
CA PHE A 386 2.79 -2.45 -12.10
C PHE A 386 4.27 -2.09 -12.04
N PHE A 387 4.56 -0.84 -11.68
CA PHE A 387 5.87 -0.42 -11.20
C PHE A 387 5.75 0.11 -9.77
N PHE A 388 6.52 -0.49 -8.88
CA PHE A 388 6.67 -0.03 -7.51
C PHE A 388 8.01 0.70 -7.38
N ASP A 389 7.98 2.04 -7.47
CA ASP A 389 9.16 2.83 -7.16
C ASP A 389 9.43 2.82 -5.66
N GLU A 390 10.71 2.84 -5.29
CA GLU A 390 11.18 2.65 -3.93
C GLU A 390 10.53 1.45 -3.22
N ALA A 391 10.55 0.29 -3.90
CA ALA A 391 9.92 -0.95 -3.44
C ALA A 391 10.32 -1.39 -2.03
N HIS A 392 11.46 -0.94 -1.50
CA HIS A 392 11.87 -1.17 -0.12
C HIS A 392 10.81 -0.69 0.90
N LEU A 393 10.03 0.34 0.56
CA LEU A 393 8.94 0.84 1.39
C LEU A 393 7.76 -0.14 1.51
N LEU A 394 7.61 -1.06 0.56
CA LEU A 394 6.58 -2.12 0.62
C LEU A 394 6.88 -3.18 1.68
N PHE A 395 8.16 -3.36 2.00
CA PHE A 395 8.64 -4.48 2.81
C PHE A 395 9.18 -4.05 4.18
N LYS A 396 9.42 -2.75 4.36
CA LYS A 396 9.91 -2.19 5.62
C LYS A 396 8.90 -2.44 6.74
N ASP A 397 9.34 -3.09 7.81
CA ASP A 397 8.54 -3.43 9.01
C ASP A 397 7.29 -4.28 8.72
N ALA A 398 7.22 -4.89 7.54
CA ALA A 398 6.14 -5.78 7.15
C ALA A 398 6.09 -7.05 8.02
N SER A 399 4.89 -7.45 8.43
CA SER A 399 4.69 -8.73 9.12
C SER A 399 5.01 -9.91 8.19
N LYS A 400 5.40 -11.06 8.77
CA LYS A 400 5.68 -12.27 7.97
C LYS A 400 4.48 -12.70 7.13
N ASP A 401 3.28 -12.57 7.68
CA ASP A 401 2.04 -12.92 7.02
C ASP A 401 1.73 -11.97 5.87
N PHE A 402 2.04 -10.68 6.03
CA PHE A 402 1.96 -9.70 4.94
C PHE A 402 2.95 -10.04 3.82
N LEU A 403 4.21 -10.34 4.13
CA LEU A 403 5.21 -10.75 3.13
C LEU A 403 4.79 -12.02 2.37
N ALA A 404 4.18 -12.98 3.06
CA ALA A 404 3.64 -14.19 2.45
C ALA A 404 2.49 -13.85 1.47
N ALA A 405 1.58 -12.96 1.86
CA ALA A 405 0.49 -12.49 1.00
C ALA A 405 1.01 -11.78 -0.25
N ILE A 406 2.03 -10.90 -0.13
CA ILE A 406 2.67 -10.26 -1.30
C ILE A 406 3.26 -11.33 -2.23
N THR A 407 4.02 -12.27 -1.67
CA THR A 407 4.70 -13.32 -2.45
C THR A 407 3.68 -14.17 -3.22
N GLN A 408 2.59 -14.56 -2.57
CA GLN A 408 1.50 -15.31 -3.19
C GLN A 408 0.81 -14.50 -4.28
N THR A 409 0.48 -13.23 -4.01
CA THR A 409 -0.20 -12.35 -4.98
C THR A 409 0.66 -12.13 -6.22
N VAL A 410 1.95 -11.83 -6.07
CA VAL A 410 2.89 -11.71 -7.19
C VAL A 410 2.93 -13.01 -8.00
N ARG A 411 3.03 -14.16 -7.35
CA ARG A 411 3.04 -15.47 -8.04
C ARG A 411 1.77 -15.70 -8.86
N LEU A 412 0.61 -15.39 -8.30
CA LEU A 412 -0.69 -15.71 -8.88
C LEU A 412 -1.13 -14.70 -9.94
N ILE A 413 -0.87 -13.40 -9.76
CA ILE A 413 -1.34 -12.36 -10.70
C ILE A 413 -0.72 -12.50 -12.10
N ARG A 414 0.43 -13.17 -12.22
CA ARG A 414 1.02 -13.54 -13.52
C ARG A 414 0.04 -14.28 -14.43
N SER A 415 -0.71 -15.26 -13.89
CA SER A 415 -1.69 -16.03 -14.68
C SER A 415 -2.89 -15.19 -15.08
N LYS A 416 -3.07 -14.00 -14.51
CA LYS A 416 -4.11 -13.02 -14.91
C LYS A 416 -3.62 -12.07 -16.01
N GLY A 417 -2.36 -12.19 -16.43
CA GLY A 417 -1.74 -11.36 -17.45
C GLY A 417 -1.20 -10.03 -16.93
N VAL A 418 -0.91 -9.93 -15.63
CA VAL A 418 -0.40 -8.71 -14.99
C VAL A 418 1.09 -8.85 -14.67
N GLY A 419 1.88 -7.85 -15.06
CA GLY A 419 3.29 -7.73 -14.70
C GLY A 419 3.50 -6.92 -13.42
N VAL A 420 4.58 -7.22 -12.70
CA VAL A 420 4.97 -6.47 -11.49
C VAL A 420 6.46 -6.22 -11.52
N PHE A 421 6.87 -4.96 -11.45
CA PHE A 421 8.27 -4.55 -11.46
C PHE A 421 8.60 -3.81 -10.16
N PHE A 422 9.56 -4.33 -9.42
CA PHE A 422 10.08 -3.68 -8.22
C PHE A 422 11.27 -2.80 -8.62
N VAL A 423 11.22 -1.53 -8.25
CA VAL A 423 12.31 -0.57 -8.49
C VAL A 423 12.88 -0.15 -7.15
N THR A 424 14.15 -0.45 -6.91
CA THR A 424 14.78 -0.28 -5.58
C THR A 424 16.26 0.04 -5.66
N GLN A 425 16.91 0.38 -4.55
CA GLN A 425 18.33 0.71 -4.56
C GLN A 425 19.22 -0.52 -4.67
N THR A 426 18.87 -1.60 -3.98
CA THR A 426 19.61 -2.86 -4.01
C THR A 426 18.65 -4.06 -4.04
N PRO A 427 19.01 -5.18 -4.69
CA PRO A 427 18.19 -6.38 -4.66
C PRO A 427 17.86 -6.86 -3.23
N LYS A 428 18.74 -6.58 -2.26
CA LYS A 428 18.52 -6.93 -0.83
C LYS A 428 17.28 -6.29 -0.21
N ASP A 429 16.77 -5.20 -0.79
CA ASP A 429 15.59 -4.52 -0.29
C ASP A 429 14.29 -5.30 -0.54
N VAL A 430 14.35 -6.33 -1.40
CA VAL A 430 13.21 -7.18 -1.75
C VAL A 430 13.40 -8.57 -1.11
N PRO A 431 12.37 -9.12 -0.43
CA PRO A 431 12.45 -10.46 0.15
C PRO A 431 12.83 -11.54 -0.86
N SER A 432 13.61 -12.54 -0.43
CA SER A 432 14.11 -13.62 -1.29
C SER A 432 13.02 -14.37 -2.03
N ASP A 433 11.88 -14.62 -1.37
CA ASP A 433 10.78 -15.39 -1.94
C ASP A 433 10.06 -14.62 -3.05
N VAL A 434 10.04 -13.28 -2.95
CA VAL A 434 9.56 -12.36 -4.00
C VAL A 434 10.59 -12.27 -5.13
N LEU A 435 11.88 -12.10 -4.82
CA LEU A 435 12.97 -12.07 -5.81
C LEU A 435 12.99 -13.35 -6.68
N ALA A 436 12.65 -14.49 -6.09
CA ALA A 436 12.55 -15.77 -6.79
C ALA A 436 11.41 -15.81 -7.83
N GLN A 437 10.43 -14.90 -7.74
CA GLN A 437 9.35 -14.78 -8.73
C GLN A 437 9.71 -13.85 -9.90
N LEU A 438 10.81 -13.09 -9.83
CA LEU A 438 11.14 -12.06 -10.81
C LEU A 438 11.93 -12.65 -11.99
N GLY A 439 11.34 -12.62 -13.18
CA GLY A 439 11.92 -13.18 -14.40
C GLY A 439 12.97 -12.30 -15.07
N SER A 440 12.82 -10.96 -14.99
CA SER A 440 13.73 -10.00 -15.63
C SER A 440 14.51 -9.17 -14.62
N ARG A 441 15.77 -8.85 -14.91
CA ARG A 441 16.64 -8.04 -14.04
C ARG A 441 17.39 -6.99 -14.86
N ILE A 442 17.29 -5.74 -14.40
CA ILE A 442 18.02 -4.58 -14.91
C ILE A 442 18.75 -3.95 -13.74
N GLN A 443 20.05 -4.22 -13.63
CA GLN A 443 20.88 -3.78 -12.52
C GLN A 443 21.80 -2.65 -12.97
N HIS A 444 21.46 -1.43 -12.54
CA HIS A 444 22.33 -0.26 -12.60
C HIS A 444 23.47 -0.38 -11.58
N ALA A 445 24.38 0.58 -11.60
CA ALA A 445 25.57 0.59 -10.75
C ALA A 445 25.25 0.36 -9.27
N LEU A 446 26.04 -0.49 -8.62
CA LEU A 446 26.06 -0.69 -7.17
C LEU A 446 27.30 -0.03 -6.60
N ARG A 447 27.14 0.67 -5.47
CA ARG A 447 28.26 1.29 -4.77
C ARG A 447 28.54 0.48 -3.52
N ALA A 448 29.75 -0.04 -3.40
CA ALA A 448 30.18 -0.75 -2.20
C ALA A 448 31.13 0.14 -1.38
N PHE A 449 30.64 0.64 -0.24
CA PHE A 449 31.44 1.45 0.68
C PHE A 449 31.74 0.72 1.98
N THR A 450 30.92 -0.28 2.33
CA THR A 450 31.03 -1.07 3.55
C THR A 450 31.29 -2.55 3.24
N PRO A 451 31.78 -3.35 4.22
CA PRO A 451 31.88 -4.80 4.07
C PRO A 451 30.54 -5.47 3.73
N ASP A 452 29.43 -4.95 4.27
CA ASP A 452 28.09 -5.47 4.00
C ASP A 452 27.63 -5.18 2.58
N ASP A 453 28.02 -4.04 2.01
CA ASP A 453 27.78 -3.73 0.60
C ASP A 453 28.60 -4.65 -0.31
N ALA A 454 29.87 -4.90 0.02
CA ALA A 454 30.70 -5.82 -0.75
C ALA A 454 30.13 -7.25 -0.72
N LYS A 455 29.63 -7.69 0.44
CA LYS A 455 28.89 -8.96 0.57
C LYS A 455 27.60 -8.94 -0.26
N ALA A 456 26.88 -7.81 -0.31
CA ALA A 456 25.69 -7.65 -1.12
C ALA A 456 25.97 -7.78 -2.61
N LEU A 457 27.04 -7.13 -3.06
CA LEU A 457 27.47 -7.13 -4.44
C LEU A 457 27.81 -8.55 -4.89
N ARG A 458 28.62 -9.30 -4.11
CA ARG A 458 28.94 -10.70 -4.43
C ARG A 458 27.71 -11.60 -4.48
N ALA A 459 26.80 -11.43 -3.52
CA ALA A 459 25.53 -12.16 -3.54
C ALA A 459 24.72 -11.85 -4.80
N THR A 460 24.65 -10.58 -5.20
CA THR A 460 23.96 -10.13 -6.43
C THR A 460 24.61 -10.75 -7.67
N VAL A 461 25.94 -10.69 -7.80
CA VAL A 461 26.71 -11.29 -8.90
C VAL A 461 26.43 -12.79 -9.03
N GLY A 462 26.37 -13.51 -7.90
CA GLY A 462 26.09 -14.95 -7.87
C GLY A 462 24.71 -15.36 -8.43
N THR A 463 23.80 -14.40 -8.67
CA THR A 463 22.47 -14.68 -9.24
C THR A 463 22.41 -14.59 -10.77
N TYR A 464 23.47 -14.12 -11.43
CA TYR A 464 23.51 -13.97 -12.89
C TYR A 464 24.02 -15.24 -13.58
N PRO A 465 23.55 -15.53 -14.81
CA PRO A 465 24.21 -16.51 -15.67
C PRO A 465 25.70 -16.21 -15.83
N LYS A 466 26.52 -17.27 -15.95
CA LYS A 466 27.96 -17.10 -16.24
C LYS A 466 28.14 -16.33 -17.55
N SER A 467 29.07 -15.40 -17.57
CA SER A 467 29.37 -14.53 -18.72
C SER A 467 30.86 -14.21 -18.80
N GLY A 468 31.28 -13.52 -19.86
CA GLY A 468 32.66 -13.04 -20.03
C GLY A 468 33.01 -11.83 -19.13
N TYR A 469 32.03 -11.27 -18.41
CA TYR A 469 32.25 -10.09 -17.57
C TYR A 469 32.77 -10.45 -16.17
N ASP A 470 33.68 -9.63 -15.66
CA ASP A 470 33.88 -9.49 -14.21
C ASP A 470 32.75 -8.62 -13.64
N LEU A 471 31.64 -9.25 -13.27
CA LEU A 471 30.45 -8.53 -12.81
C LEU A 471 30.65 -7.82 -11.47
N GLU A 472 31.55 -8.29 -10.59
CA GLU A 472 31.85 -7.59 -9.33
C GLU A 472 32.53 -6.25 -9.64
N ARG A 473 33.44 -6.22 -10.61
CA ARG A 473 34.07 -4.99 -11.08
C ARG A 473 33.11 -4.11 -11.89
N VAL A 474 32.48 -4.68 -12.92
CA VAL A 474 31.64 -3.92 -13.87
C VAL A 474 30.49 -3.23 -13.15
N LEU A 475 29.79 -3.90 -12.22
CA LEU A 475 28.67 -3.30 -11.49
C LEU A 475 29.07 -2.07 -10.65
N GLN A 476 30.34 -1.93 -10.26
CA GLN A 476 30.85 -0.75 -9.56
C GLN A 476 31.27 0.37 -10.51
N GLU A 477 31.68 0.01 -11.73
CA GLU A 477 32.21 0.92 -12.75
C GLU A 477 31.14 1.45 -13.73
N LEU A 478 29.93 0.85 -13.74
CA LEU A 478 28.83 1.26 -14.61
C LEU A 478 28.57 2.77 -14.56
N GLY A 479 28.49 3.38 -15.74
CA GLY A 479 28.13 4.79 -15.89
C GLY A 479 26.63 5.04 -15.65
N THR A 480 26.25 6.31 -15.47
CA THR A 480 24.83 6.70 -15.43
C THR A 480 24.14 6.35 -16.76
N GLY A 481 23.00 5.66 -16.67
CA GLY A 481 22.26 5.17 -17.84
C GLY A 481 22.81 3.88 -18.43
N GLU A 482 23.67 3.16 -17.70
CA GLU A 482 24.11 1.81 -18.03
C GLU A 482 23.66 0.80 -16.98
N ALA A 483 23.41 -0.43 -17.43
CA ALA A 483 22.97 -1.51 -16.58
C ALA A 483 23.48 -2.87 -17.07
N ILE A 484 23.62 -3.81 -16.13
CA ILE A 484 23.68 -5.24 -16.44
C ILE A 484 22.25 -5.75 -16.60
N VAL A 485 21.97 -6.39 -17.74
CA VAL A 485 20.65 -6.87 -18.11
C VAL A 485 20.66 -8.39 -18.30
N THR A 486 19.65 -9.05 -17.74
CA THR A 486 19.24 -10.41 -18.11
C THR A 486 17.72 -10.50 -18.00
N VAL A 487 17.05 -11.02 -19.01
CA VAL A 487 15.58 -11.04 -19.13
C VAL A 487 15.12 -12.44 -19.49
N MET A 488 13.81 -12.66 -19.51
CA MET A 488 13.26 -13.92 -20.03
C MET A 488 13.16 -13.87 -21.55
N SER A 489 13.72 -14.87 -22.21
CA SER A 489 13.44 -15.14 -23.62
C SER A 489 12.00 -15.61 -23.82
N GLU A 490 11.53 -15.64 -25.07
CA GLU A 490 10.20 -16.16 -25.44
C GLU A 490 9.96 -17.60 -24.96
N LYS A 491 11.03 -18.38 -24.80
CA LYS A 491 10.98 -19.77 -24.31
C LYS A 491 11.03 -19.88 -22.78
N GLY A 492 11.04 -18.76 -22.07
CA GLY A 492 11.15 -18.73 -20.61
C GLY A 492 12.55 -19.04 -20.06
N ALA A 493 13.57 -19.10 -20.90
CA ALA A 493 14.97 -19.23 -20.46
C ALA A 493 15.61 -17.84 -20.22
N PRO A 494 16.49 -17.67 -19.22
CA PRO A 494 17.21 -16.42 -19.04
C PRO A 494 18.13 -16.13 -20.23
N THR A 495 18.16 -14.89 -20.68
CA THR A 495 19.06 -14.42 -21.72
C THR A 495 20.51 -14.30 -21.21
N PRO A 496 21.51 -14.33 -22.10
CA PRO A 496 22.88 -13.99 -21.75
C PRO A 496 22.95 -12.63 -21.04
N VAL A 497 23.90 -12.50 -20.11
CA VAL A 497 24.15 -11.23 -19.43
C VAL A 497 24.66 -10.21 -20.44
N ALA A 498 24.11 -9.00 -20.42
CA ALA A 498 24.50 -7.91 -21.30
C ALA A 498 24.75 -6.62 -20.50
N TRP A 499 25.97 -6.08 -20.59
CA TRP A 499 26.22 -4.69 -20.22
C TRP A 499 25.59 -3.80 -21.28
N THR A 500 24.59 -3.02 -20.88
CA THR A 500 23.71 -2.29 -21.78
C THR A 500 23.78 -0.80 -21.52
N ARG A 501 23.98 -0.01 -22.58
CA ARG A 501 23.70 1.43 -22.57
C ARG A 501 22.22 1.63 -22.85
N LEU A 502 21.50 2.12 -21.85
CA LEU A 502 20.04 2.19 -21.87
C LEU A 502 19.54 3.36 -22.73
N ARG A 503 18.37 3.14 -23.33
CA ARG A 503 17.60 4.17 -24.05
C ARG A 503 17.21 5.32 -23.15
N ALA A 504 17.09 6.49 -23.75
CA ALA A 504 16.53 7.67 -23.13
C ALA A 504 15.00 7.64 -23.20
N PRO A 505 14.28 8.02 -22.12
CA PRO A 505 12.86 8.35 -22.18
C PRO A 505 12.56 9.42 -23.23
N GLN A 506 11.37 9.37 -23.81
CA GLN A 506 10.84 10.35 -24.77
C GLN A 506 10.12 11.50 -24.08
N GLY A 507 9.54 11.26 -22.90
CA GLY A 507 8.96 12.28 -22.04
C GLY A 507 10.01 13.11 -21.31
N LEU A 508 9.55 14.10 -20.57
CA LEU A 508 10.39 15.00 -19.80
C LEU A 508 11.14 14.21 -18.71
N MET A 509 12.45 14.43 -18.61
CA MET A 509 13.30 13.82 -17.57
C MET A 509 13.33 14.68 -16.29
N SER A 510 12.23 15.36 -16.03
CA SER A 510 11.94 16.20 -14.86
C SER A 510 10.44 16.15 -14.62
N PRO A 511 9.96 16.46 -13.41
CA PRO A 511 8.53 16.46 -13.13
C PRO A 511 7.74 17.34 -14.10
N THR A 512 6.54 16.89 -14.47
CA THR A 512 5.62 17.71 -15.27
C THR A 512 5.23 18.97 -14.48
N PRO A 513 5.19 20.16 -15.09
CA PRO A 513 4.79 21.37 -14.39
C PRO A 513 3.41 21.26 -13.75
N ASP A 514 3.29 21.69 -12.50
CA ASP A 514 2.07 21.62 -11.69
C ASP A 514 0.78 22.05 -12.41
N PRO A 515 0.73 23.17 -13.16
CA PRO A 515 -0.48 23.58 -13.87
C PRO A 515 -0.96 22.56 -14.92
N GLN A 516 -0.03 21.80 -15.51
CA GLN A 516 -0.36 20.76 -16.49
C GLN A 516 -0.93 19.52 -15.80
N ILE A 517 -0.38 19.15 -14.63
CA ILE A 517 -0.93 18.06 -13.79
C ILE A 517 -2.38 18.40 -13.38
N GLU A 518 -2.62 19.62 -12.89
CA GLU A 518 -3.98 20.05 -12.52
C GLU A 518 -4.96 20.04 -13.69
N ALA A 519 -4.51 20.45 -14.88
CA ALA A 519 -5.32 20.42 -16.08
C ALA A 519 -5.67 18.97 -16.47
N ALA A 520 -4.71 18.04 -16.40
CA ALA A 520 -4.92 16.62 -16.67
C ALA A 520 -5.92 15.99 -15.68
N ILE A 521 -5.80 16.30 -14.38
CA ILE A 521 -6.73 15.82 -13.35
C ILE A 521 -8.15 16.33 -13.63
N LYS A 522 -8.32 17.63 -13.90
CA LYS A 522 -9.63 18.24 -14.20
C LYS A 522 -10.27 17.66 -15.47
N ALA A 523 -9.46 17.24 -16.43
CA ALA A 523 -9.92 16.62 -17.67
C ALA A 523 -10.23 15.12 -17.53
N SER A 524 -9.80 14.46 -16.45
CA SER A 524 -10.02 13.03 -16.29
C SER A 524 -11.52 12.71 -16.14
N PRO A 525 -12.06 11.76 -16.91
CA PRO A 525 -13.45 11.32 -16.76
C PRO A 525 -13.68 10.63 -15.40
N LEU A 526 -12.63 10.10 -14.77
CA LEU A 526 -12.73 9.44 -13.47
C LEU A 526 -12.95 10.43 -12.32
N LEU A 527 -12.59 11.71 -12.50
CA LEU A 527 -12.86 12.72 -11.47
C LEU A 527 -14.36 12.90 -11.24
N ALA A 528 -15.19 12.74 -12.28
CA ALA A 528 -16.65 12.78 -12.13
C ALA A 528 -17.19 11.58 -11.35
N LYS A 529 -16.52 10.41 -11.45
CA LYS A 529 -16.90 9.17 -10.76
C LYS A 529 -16.42 9.16 -9.31
N TYR A 530 -15.17 9.55 -9.04
CA TYR A 530 -14.52 9.37 -7.73
C TYR A 530 -14.19 10.66 -6.97
N GLY A 531 -14.32 11.82 -7.62
CA GLY A 531 -13.88 13.08 -7.05
C GLY A 531 -14.61 13.50 -5.78
N THR A 532 -15.92 13.22 -5.71
CA THR A 532 -16.75 13.56 -4.54
C THR A 532 -16.93 12.34 -3.66
N ALA A 533 -16.52 12.44 -2.39
CA ALA A 533 -16.80 11.40 -1.41
C ALA A 533 -18.30 11.30 -1.15
N ILE A 534 -18.82 10.09 -0.97
CA ILE A 534 -20.23 9.84 -0.67
C ILE A 534 -20.33 9.45 0.80
N ASP A 535 -21.21 10.15 1.52
CA ASP A 535 -21.56 9.87 2.91
C ASP A 535 -22.93 9.20 2.94
N ARG A 536 -22.97 7.86 3.04
CA ARG A 536 -24.19 7.05 3.11
C ARG A 536 -24.47 6.63 4.55
N GLU A 537 -25.73 6.28 4.81
CA GLU A 537 -26.10 5.64 6.08
C GLU A 537 -25.30 4.34 6.28
N SER A 538 -24.41 4.36 7.26
CA SER A 538 -23.40 3.33 7.48
C SER A 538 -23.73 2.43 8.69
N ALA A 539 -22.97 1.35 8.90
CA ALA A 539 -23.18 0.47 10.06
C ALA A 539 -23.14 1.24 11.39
N ARG A 540 -22.24 2.21 11.53
CA ARG A 540 -22.15 3.06 12.72
C ARG A 540 -23.45 3.81 12.98
N GLU A 541 -24.07 4.39 11.95
CA GLU A 541 -25.28 5.20 12.09
C GLU A 541 -26.48 4.35 12.47
N ILE A 542 -26.66 3.22 11.79
CA ILE A 542 -27.74 2.25 12.06
C ILE A 542 -27.63 1.70 13.49
N LEU A 543 -26.42 1.29 13.90
CA LEU A 543 -26.20 0.72 15.23
C LEU A 543 -26.33 1.78 16.33
N THR A 544 -25.85 3.00 16.11
CA THR A 544 -26.02 4.11 17.06
C THR A 544 -27.51 4.41 17.26
N ALA A 545 -28.29 4.47 16.18
CA ALA A 545 -29.74 4.66 16.27
C ALA A 545 -30.42 3.51 17.04
N ARG A 546 -29.98 2.27 16.80
CA ARG A 546 -30.49 1.07 17.50
C ARG A 546 -30.19 1.09 19.00
N MET A 547 -28.96 1.43 19.38
CA MET A 547 -28.56 1.53 20.78
C MET A 547 -29.30 2.65 21.50
N ASN A 548 -29.38 3.85 20.90
CA ASN A 548 -30.13 4.97 21.47
C ASN A 548 -31.62 4.63 21.68
N ALA A 549 -32.23 3.87 20.76
CA ALA A 549 -33.61 3.43 20.89
C ALA A 549 -33.77 2.40 22.03
N ALA A 550 -32.81 1.50 22.22
CA ALA A 550 -32.79 0.52 23.32
C ALA A 550 -32.61 1.21 24.68
N ASP A 551 -31.67 2.15 24.79
CA ASP A 551 -31.43 2.94 26.00
C ASP A 551 -32.66 3.76 26.38
N ALA A 552 -33.31 4.39 25.40
CA ALA A 552 -34.55 5.13 25.63
C ALA A 552 -35.69 4.22 26.12
N ALA A 553 -35.79 3.00 25.60
CA ALA A 553 -36.78 2.01 26.03
C ALA A 553 -36.49 1.51 27.46
N ALA A 554 -35.23 1.20 27.78
CA ALA A 554 -34.80 0.77 29.11
C ALA A 554 -35.02 1.89 30.14
N ALA A 555 -34.66 3.13 29.82
CA ALA A 555 -34.90 4.29 30.68
C ALA A 555 -36.41 4.53 30.91
N ALA A 556 -37.24 4.33 29.88
CA ALA A 556 -38.69 4.42 30.01
C ALA A 556 -39.27 3.31 30.90
N GLU A 557 -38.76 2.08 30.80
CA GLU A 557 -39.16 0.95 31.64
C GLU A 557 -38.73 1.16 33.10
N GLU A 558 -37.50 1.62 33.34
CA GLU A 558 -37.00 1.95 34.68
C GLU A 558 -37.80 3.11 35.29
N ALA A 559 -38.11 4.15 34.51
CA ALA A 559 -38.96 5.25 34.95
C ALA A 559 -40.38 4.77 35.28
N ALA A 560 -40.94 3.84 34.49
CA ALA A 560 -42.25 3.24 34.77
C ALA A 560 -42.24 2.38 36.04
N LEU A 561 -41.20 1.59 36.25
CA LEU A 561 -40.98 0.80 37.48
C LEU A 561 -40.80 1.70 38.71
N ALA A 562 -40.02 2.78 38.59
CA ALA A 562 -39.82 3.76 39.66
C ALA A 562 -41.13 4.47 40.00
N LYS A 563 -41.90 4.89 38.99
CA LYS A 563 -43.23 5.48 39.19
C LYS A 563 -44.20 4.51 39.85
N ALA A 564 -44.25 3.25 39.40
CA ALA A 564 -45.10 2.22 40.01
C ALA A 564 -44.74 1.95 41.47
N LYS A 565 -43.44 1.95 41.82
CA LYS A 565 -42.99 1.85 43.22
C LYS A 565 -43.42 3.06 44.05
N ALA A 566 -43.25 4.28 43.52
CA ALA A 566 -43.66 5.52 44.18
C ALA A 566 -45.19 5.58 44.40
N ASP A 567 -45.97 5.21 43.39
CA ASP A 567 -47.43 5.17 43.47
C ASP A 567 -47.91 4.12 44.50
N ALA A 568 -47.26 2.95 44.56
CA ALA A 568 -47.55 1.92 45.55
C ALA A 568 -47.19 2.34 46.98
N GLU A 569 -46.10 3.10 47.15
CA GLU A 569 -45.70 3.65 48.45
C GLU A 569 -46.63 4.78 48.90
N TYR A 570 -47.02 5.67 47.99
CA TYR A 570 -48.01 6.72 48.25
C TYR A 570 -49.37 6.12 48.62
N ALA A 571 -49.83 5.07 47.92
CA ALA A 571 -51.06 4.36 48.26
C ALA A 571 -51.00 3.72 49.66
N LYS A 572 -49.85 3.18 50.08
CA LYS A 572 -49.65 2.67 51.45
C LYS A 572 -49.70 3.79 52.50
N GLN A 573 -49.06 4.93 52.23
CA GLN A 573 -49.09 6.08 53.14
C GLN A 573 -50.51 6.66 53.27
N GLN A 574 -51.23 6.79 52.15
CA GLN A 574 -52.62 7.26 52.15
C GLN A 574 -53.53 6.32 52.94
N ALA A 575 -53.42 5.00 52.73
CA ALA A 575 -54.16 4.01 53.51
C ALA A 575 -53.83 4.05 55.02
N ALA A 576 -52.59 4.37 55.39
CA ALA A 576 -52.20 4.55 56.79
C ALA A 576 -52.80 5.83 57.40
N ILE A 577 -52.81 6.93 56.65
CA ILE A 577 -53.43 8.21 57.05
C ILE A 577 -54.94 8.02 57.21
N ASP A 578 -55.61 7.36 56.25
CA ASP A 578 -57.05 7.13 56.30
C ASP A 578 -57.43 6.21 57.48
N LYS A 579 -56.62 5.19 57.76
CA LYS A 579 -56.78 4.33 58.95
C LYS A 579 -56.57 5.10 60.25
N ALA A 580 -55.60 6.03 60.29
CA ALA A 580 -55.36 6.87 61.46
C ALA A 580 -56.49 7.88 61.69
N LYS A 581 -57.02 8.51 60.63
CA LYS A 581 -58.21 9.36 60.68
C LYS A 581 -59.43 8.58 61.15
N ALA A 582 -59.71 7.42 60.56
CA ALA A 582 -60.82 6.57 60.98
C ALA A 582 -60.70 6.15 62.46
N ALA A 583 -59.49 5.88 62.97
CA ALA A 583 -59.26 5.58 64.38
C ALA A 583 -59.44 6.81 65.29
N ALA A 584 -59.02 8.00 64.83
CA ALA A 584 -59.21 9.26 65.53
C ALA A 584 -60.71 9.65 65.59
N ASP A 585 -61.43 9.52 64.49
CA ASP A 585 -62.88 9.76 64.41
C ASP A 585 -63.65 8.79 65.32
N LYS A 586 -63.24 7.53 65.37
CA LYS A 586 -63.84 6.53 66.27
C LYS A 586 -63.55 6.83 67.75
N LYS A 587 -62.37 7.38 68.07
CA LYS A 587 -62.06 7.89 69.43
C LYS A 587 -62.85 9.14 69.77
N ALA A 588 -62.97 10.09 68.84
CA ALA A 588 -63.76 11.30 69.02
C ALA A 588 -65.26 10.98 69.20
N GLN A 589 -65.79 10.01 68.44
CA GLN A 589 -67.15 9.50 68.63
C GLN A 589 -67.33 8.83 70.00
N ALA A 590 -66.36 8.03 70.45
CA ALA A 590 -66.42 7.42 71.78
C ALA A 590 -66.31 8.45 72.93
N GLU A 591 -65.52 9.52 72.76
CA GLU A 591 -65.49 10.65 73.69
C GLU A 591 -66.77 11.47 73.68
N TYR A 592 -67.34 11.71 72.49
CA TYR A 592 -68.63 12.38 72.32
C TYR A 592 -69.77 11.59 72.97
N GLU A 593 -69.82 10.26 72.79
CA GLU A 593 -70.74 9.37 73.50
C GLU A 593 -70.52 9.40 75.03
N ARG A 594 -69.27 9.44 75.48
CA ARG A 594 -68.93 9.51 76.91
C ARG A 594 -69.33 10.86 77.53
N LEU A 595 -69.27 11.94 76.77
CA LEU A 595 -69.75 13.28 77.14
C LEU A 595 -71.29 13.33 77.20
N LEU A 596 -71.98 12.79 76.19
CA LEU A 596 -73.44 12.65 76.16
C LEU A 596 -73.99 11.84 77.34
N LYS A 597 -73.24 10.80 77.77
CA LYS A 597 -73.57 9.96 78.94
C LYS A 597 -73.33 10.68 80.28
N LYS A 598 -72.61 11.80 80.30
CA LYS A 598 -72.40 12.66 81.49
C LYS A 598 -73.37 13.84 81.57
N THR A 599 -74.09 14.19 80.50
CA THR A 599 -74.97 15.39 80.47
C THR A 599 -76.46 15.13 80.30
N SER A 600 -76.93 13.90 80.12
CA SER A 600 -78.38 13.62 80.03
C SER A 600 -78.88 12.72 81.14
N GLY A 601 -79.54 13.36 82.11
CA GLY A 601 -80.52 12.69 82.96
C GLY A 601 -81.72 12.24 82.10
N THR A 602 -82.19 11.04 82.44
CA THR A 602 -83.55 10.50 82.29
C THR A 602 -84.50 11.27 81.38
N THR A 603 -84.84 10.73 80.20
CA THR A 603 -86.23 10.57 79.74
C THR A 603 -86.32 9.50 78.66
N ARG A 604 -87.36 8.68 78.77
CA ARG A 604 -87.71 7.51 77.98
C ARG A 604 -88.73 7.92 76.92
N THR A 605 -88.41 7.79 75.63
CA THR A 605 -89.41 7.82 74.53
C THR A 605 -88.97 6.93 73.36
N THR A 606 -89.97 6.51 72.60
CA THR A 606 -90.08 5.28 71.82
C THR A 606 -89.72 5.41 70.34
N LYS A 607 -88.96 4.43 69.84
CA LYS A 607 -89.01 3.72 68.53
C LYS A 607 -89.64 4.43 67.31
N SER A 608 -88.85 4.61 66.25
CA SER A 608 -89.28 4.40 64.85
C SER A 608 -88.05 4.34 63.93
N THR A 609 -87.83 3.18 63.31
CA THR A 609 -86.78 2.92 62.32
C THR A 609 -87.40 3.00 60.94
N GLN A 610 -87.13 4.05 60.18
CA GLN A 610 -87.39 4.10 58.74
C GLN A 610 -86.08 3.91 57.99
N LYS A 611 -85.97 2.75 57.31
CA LYS A 611 -85.07 2.54 56.18
C LYS A 611 -85.85 2.86 54.90
N SER A 612 -85.14 3.43 53.91
CA SER A 612 -85.60 3.59 52.53
C SER A 612 -84.37 3.81 51.62
N PRO A 613 -84.42 3.58 50.30
CA PRO A 613 -83.97 2.32 49.70
C PRO A 613 -83.22 2.60 48.39
N LEU A 614 -81.89 2.73 48.43
CA LEU A 614 -81.08 2.78 47.20
C LEU A 614 -79.82 1.91 47.30
N GLU A 615 -79.94 0.81 48.04
CA GLU A 615 -79.38 -0.49 47.63
C GLU A 615 -80.28 -1.06 46.52
N GLN A 616 -80.09 -0.62 45.28
CA GLN A 616 -80.64 -1.38 44.16
C GLN A 616 -79.76 -1.49 42.93
N ILE A 617 -78.52 -0.99 42.92
CA ILE A 617 -77.59 -1.28 41.84
C ILE A 617 -76.16 -1.29 42.38
N LEU A 618 -75.81 -2.34 43.12
CA LEU A 618 -74.47 -2.96 43.10
C LEU A 618 -74.42 -4.08 44.15
N GLY A 619 -74.47 -5.32 43.66
CA GLY A 619 -74.21 -6.51 44.46
C GLY A 619 -74.80 -7.72 43.75
N SER A 620 -74.05 -8.75 43.38
CA SER A 620 -72.68 -9.09 43.71
C SER A 620 -72.25 -10.28 42.86
N LYS A 621 -70.94 -10.37 42.60
CA LYS A 621 -70.13 -11.59 42.70
C LYS A 621 -70.77 -12.91 42.26
N SER A 622 -70.27 -13.44 41.15
CA SER A 622 -69.99 -14.88 41.03
C SER A 622 -68.57 -15.07 40.50
N THR A 623 -67.68 -15.31 41.47
CA THR A 623 -66.32 -15.82 41.29
C THR A 623 -66.35 -17.11 40.48
N GLN A 624 -65.49 -17.23 39.45
CA GLN A 624 -64.64 -18.41 39.12
C GLN A 624 -64.20 -18.31 37.64
N THR A 625 -62.91 -18.10 37.35
CA THR A 625 -61.84 -19.11 37.22
C THR A 625 -61.66 -19.57 35.77
N ILE A 626 -60.56 -19.09 35.17
CA ILE A 626 -59.59 -19.85 34.34
C ILE A 626 -59.84 -20.12 32.83
N LEU A 627 -58.73 -19.88 32.11
CA LEU A 627 -58.19 -20.48 30.87
C LEU A 627 -58.61 -19.93 29.48
N SER A 628 -57.58 -19.39 28.82
CA SER A 628 -57.11 -19.67 27.46
C SER A 628 -58.11 -19.98 26.35
N GLY A 629 -58.00 -19.17 25.29
CA GLY A 629 -57.60 -19.72 23.99
C GLY A 629 -58.71 -19.95 22.97
N VAL A 630 -58.40 -19.43 21.77
CA VAL A 630 -58.64 -20.08 20.47
C VAL A 630 -59.90 -19.65 19.71
N ILE A 631 -59.62 -19.20 18.46
CA ILE A 631 -60.45 -19.22 17.22
C ILE A 631 -61.48 -18.09 17.09
N ARG A 632 -61.17 -17.10 16.22
CA ARG A 632 -61.56 -17.06 14.78
C ARG A 632 -63.09 -17.00 14.70
N GLY A 633 -63.66 -15.83 14.50
CA GLY A 633 -63.68 -15.19 13.18
C GLY A 633 -65.00 -15.54 12.51
N MET A 634 -65.94 -14.60 12.52
CA MET A 634 -67.11 -14.63 11.66
C MET A 634 -67.39 -13.22 11.13
N PHE A 635 -66.98 -13.04 9.88
CA PHE A 635 -67.67 -12.39 8.76
C PHE A 635 -68.54 -11.15 9.07
N GLY A 636 -68.40 -10.02 8.37
CA GLY A 636 -67.70 -9.78 7.12
C GLY A 636 -68.45 -8.72 6.29
N ASN A 637 -67.66 -8.07 5.43
CA ASN A 637 -68.00 -7.34 4.22
C ASN A 637 -68.65 -5.95 4.26
N GLY A 638 -67.92 -5.02 3.63
CA GLY A 638 -68.44 -3.79 3.05
C GLY A 638 -67.34 -3.00 2.32
N ARG A 639 -66.94 -3.48 1.13
CA ARG A 639 -66.02 -2.84 0.15
C ARG A 639 -66.43 -1.39 -0.18
N ARG A 640 -65.46 -0.47 -0.26
CA ARG A 640 -64.87 -0.02 -1.53
C ARG A 640 -63.52 0.64 -1.31
#